data_AF-A0A1E4RCJ9-F1
#
_entry.id   AF-A0A1E4RCJ9-F1
#
_cell.length_a   1.000
_cell.length_b   1.000
_cell.length_c   1.000
_cell.angle_alpha   90.00
_cell.angle_beta   90.00
_cell.angle_gamma   90.00
#
_symmetry.space_group_name_H-M   'P 1'
#
loop_
_entity.id
_entity.type
_entity.pdbx_description
1 polymer ?
#
loop_
_entity_poly.entity_id
_entity_poly.type
_entity_poly.pdbx_seq_one_letter_code
_entity_poly.pdbx_strand_id
1 'polypeptide(L)'
;MGKLRRGRKNQRSRVNPMAGKKTTDKQEIKDEATRQSKILPMINKLKSTTPSEKQMAIGAVSILCEDERMRKLMLKERLIAIVMEHCLNDNHDEIATEAFGLLRNVGIEEGYDITKFYWRSNVWTSIEAALNKIQSSFQYLSEKETTKETKKKEDKNKLQLLFDFTENVLSLIVVIASGSEDLFNNIYNKIDPIIKLVIDIINWNTPNLKTSLKLQHALLDFLYEFSSESIEFIQKLSQINDFNLDNISNNNYDDKLCKVYIEGIRFHINEGLGITNDKNNLCSFILNNLFKNITTINVNEINEQLQIDNANDPIQKPNTEVDQEEPQDIDQELGGDSPEKTKAKSELQALEVAIEITTSIWEYLSINESDIKEPVQLSEDLNNTIIKVASPSLIELIRLDQQNNGYLELSDKVLKSLNNICWLFLSSATIPVQWFEDSLQLWDMIIQLSNKDNLYLQKDCLSVLWAIAKTIGPEAPKRVNSDMINTLINKCNVLVQQSNDSEDVQLNFEYVLVTIGFLGTIAPVIGNTQITKEISEFLIQSTRYFAPKENNKNIPQGIEIAIESLNLIYDIFGDKFEYDDEIFVQGNYVNILTELEQPIKTMYKNIDKFKEPELKIRAEEVWTNLGRFIQYKISEADN
;
A
#
# COMPACT_ATOMS: atom_id res chain seq x y z
N MET A 1 18.53 -11.69 11.10
CA MET A 1 18.58 -11.05 9.78
C MET A 1 17.15 -10.87 9.32
N GLY A 2 16.61 -9.67 9.53
CA GLY A 2 15.24 -9.36 9.13
C GLY A 2 15.13 -9.41 7.63
N LYS A 3 14.19 -10.20 7.10
CA LYS A 3 13.70 -9.94 5.75
C LYS A 3 13.13 -8.52 5.78
N LEU A 4 13.39 -7.71 4.76
CA LEU A 4 12.58 -6.50 4.52
C LEU A 4 11.11 -6.92 4.67
N ARG A 5 10.35 -6.19 5.48
CA ARG A 5 8.92 -6.45 5.63
C ARG A 5 8.29 -6.17 4.28
N ARG A 6 8.07 -7.23 3.49
CA ARG A 6 7.47 -7.16 2.15
C ARG A 6 6.05 -6.60 2.26
N GLY A 7 5.89 -5.34 1.91
CA GLY A 7 4.60 -4.69 1.84
C GLY A 7 3.92 -5.11 0.55
N ARG A 8 2.83 -5.88 0.60
CA ARG A 8 2.06 -6.18 -0.63
C ARG A 8 1.37 -4.90 -1.11
N LYS A 9 1.97 -4.20 -2.06
CA LYS A 9 1.56 -2.86 -2.51
C LYS A 9 0.39 -2.84 -3.52
N ASN A 10 0.12 -3.94 -4.23
CA ASN A 10 -1.01 -4.01 -5.19
C ASN A 10 -2.33 -4.47 -4.56
N GLN A 11 -2.77 -3.80 -3.49
CA GLN A 11 -4.12 -3.95 -2.93
C GLN A 11 -5.17 -3.02 -3.58
N ARG A 12 -4.85 -2.31 -4.67
CA ARG A 12 -5.85 -1.50 -5.41
C ARG A 12 -7.05 -2.33 -5.92
N SER A 13 -6.93 -3.66 -6.05
CA SER A 13 -8.02 -4.53 -6.54
C SER A 13 -9.08 -4.92 -5.49
N ARG A 14 -9.01 -4.43 -4.24
CA ARG A 14 -10.09 -4.65 -3.26
C ARG A 14 -10.99 -3.43 -3.12
N VAL A 15 -11.47 -2.91 -4.25
CA VAL A 15 -12.62 -1.99 -4.24
C VAL A 15 -13.88 -2.82 -3.98
N ASN A 16 -14.38 -2.70 -2.75
CA ASN A 16 -15.80 -2.81 -2.36
C ASN A 16 -16.63 -3.95 -3.01
N PRO A 17 -16.73 -5.15 -2.40
CA PRO A 17 -17.70 -6.17 -2.82
C PRO A 17 -19.17 -5.79 -2.48
N MET A 18 -19.40 -4.62 -1.90
CA MET A 18 -20.70 -4.16 -1.40
C MET A 18 -21.43 -3.19 -2.35
N ALA A 19 -21.50 -3.51 -3.64
CA ALA A 19 -22.57 -2.98 -4.49
C ALA A 19 -23.76 -3.94 -4.46
N GLY A 20 -24.79 -3.59 -3.69
CA GLY A 20 -25.95 -4.43 -3.38
C GLY A 20 -26.54 -5.18 -4.58
N LYS A 21 -26.52 -6.52 -4.51
CA LYS A 21 -27.23 -7.44 -5.41
C LYS A 21 -28.74 -7.29 -5.28
N LYS A 22 -29.34 -6.31 -5.97
CA LYS A 22 -30.80 -6.27 -6.23
C LYS A 22 -31.18 -5.57 -7.56
N THR A 23 -30.55 -5.91 -8.70
CA THR A 23 -31.01 -5.47 -10.05
C THR A 23 -30.53 -6.36 -11.22
N THR A 24 -30.35 -7.68 -11.04
CA THR A 24 -29.69 -8.58 -12.03
C THR A 24 -30.31 -8.56 -13.44
N ASP A 25 -31.63 -8.69 -13.59
CA ASP A 25 -32.20 -8.94 -14.92
C ASP A 25 -32.12 -7.76 -15.91
N LYS A 26 -32.24 -6.51 -15.43
CA LYS A 26 -32.18 -5.32 -16.31
C LYS A 26 -30.76 -4.95 -16.70
N GLN A 27 -29.81 -5.20 -15.80
CA GLN A 27 -28.41 -4.88 -16.05
C GLN A 27 -27.79 -5.90 -17.00
N GLU A 28 -28.10 -7.18 -16.86
CA GLU A 28 -27.64 -8.24 -17.76
C GLU A 28 -28.09 -8.01 -19.21
N ILE A 29 -29.34 -7.57 -19.43
CA ILE A 29 -29.84 -7.22 -20.77
C ILE A 29 -29.05 -6.04 -21.37
N LYS A 30 -28.72 -5.03 -20.56
CA LYS A 30 -27.91 -3.88 -20.99
C LYS A 30 -26.46 -4.27 -21.28
N ASP A 31 -25.91 -5.20 -20.49
CA ASP A 31 -24.57 -5.74 -20.69
C ASP A 31 -24.49 -6.54 -21.99
N GLU A 32 -25.48 -7.40 -22.27
CA GLU A 32 -25.51 -8.16 -23.53
C GLU A 32 -25.68 -7.23 -24.74
N ALA A 33 -26.51 -6.19 -24.64
CA ALA A 33 -26.64 -5.19 -25.70
C ALA A 33 -25.33 -4.43 -25.96
N THR A 34 -24.64 -4.00 -24.89
CA THR A 34 -23.31 -3.35 -24.98
C THR A 34 -22.27 -4.30 -25.57
N ARG A 35 -22.31 -5.56 -25.15
CA ARG A 35 -21.43 -6.63 -25.62
C ARG A 35 -21.54 -6.82 -27.14
N GLN A 36 -22.77 -6.94 -27.65
CA GLN A 36 -23.03 -7.12 -29.08
C GLN A 36 -22.70 -5.87 -29.91
N SER A 37 -23.05 -4.68 -29.42
CA SER A 37 -22.96 -3.43 -30.20
C SER A 37 -21.59 -2.77 -30.16
N LYS A 38 -20.80 -2.93 -29.08
CA LYS A 38 -19.51 -2.25 -28.89
C LYS A 38 -18.34 -3.20 -28.73
N ILE A 39 -18.46 -4.18 -27.84
CA ILE A 39 -17.33 -5.05 -27.43
C ILE A 39 -16.92 -6.01 -28.53
N LEU A 40 -17.84 -6.85 -29.02
CA LEU A 40 -17.55 -7.84 -30.06
C LEU A 40 -16.98 -7.21 -31.35
N PRO A 41 -17.49 -6.07 -31.85
CA PRO A 41 -16.87 -5.37 -32.97
C PRO A 41 -15.40 -4.99 -32.73
N MET A 42 -15.05 -4.47 -31.55
CA MET A 42 -13.65 -4.11 -31.24
C MET A 42 -12.77 -5.35 -31.12
N ILE A 43 -13.25 -6.38 -30.43
CA ILE A 43 -12.57 -7.68 -30.29
C ILE A 43 -12.28 -8.31 -31.67
N ASN A 44 -13.21 -8.23 -32.62
CA ASN A 44 -13.01 -8.74 -33.97
C ASN A 44 -11.99 -7.90 -34.76
N LYS A 45 -11.98 -6.58 -34.59
CA LYS A 45 -10.99 -5.70 -35.24
C LYS A 45 -9.57 -5.92 -34.71
N LEU A 46 -9.39 -6.27 -33.43
CA LEU A 46 -8.07 -6.67 -32.90
C LEU A 46 -7.47 -7.89 -33.62
N LYS A 47 -8.32 -8.77 -34.16
CA LYS A 47 -7.92 -9.94 -34.95
C LYS A 47 -7.73 -9.64 -36.44
N SER A 48 -8.02 -8.40 -36.88
CA SER A 48 -7.91 -8.03 -38.28
C SER A 48 -6.45 -8.12 -38.75
N THR A 49 -6.26 -8.53 -40.00
CA THR A 49 -4.96 -8.47 -40.67
C THR A 49 -4.61 -7.05 -41.12
N THR A 50 -5.57 -6.11 -41.05
CA THR A 50 -5.38 -4.72 -41.47
C THR A 50 -4.80 -3.90 -40.31
N PRO A 51 -3.58 -3.36 -40.42
CA PRO A 51 -2.92 -2.64 -39.31
C PRO A 51 -3.71 -1.44 -38.80
N SER A 52 -4.31 -0.65 -39.70
CA SER A 52 -5.09 0.53 -39.32
C SER A 52 -6.38 0.19 -38.54
N GLU A 53 -7.03 -0.93 -38.85
CA GLU A 53 -8.20 -1.40 -38.10
C GLU A 53 -7.81 -1.90 -36.71
N LYS A 54 -6.67 -2.60 -36.62
CA LYS A 54 -6.14 -3.12 -35.36
C LYS A 54 -5.67 -1.98 -34.46
N GLN A 55 -4.94 -1.00 -35.00
CA GLN A 55 -4.50 0.20 -34.27
C GLN A 55 -5.69 1.02 -33.74
N MET A 56 -6.72 1.24 -34.57
CA MET A 56 -7.95 1.89 -34.10
C MET A 56 -8.60 1.10 -32.95
N ALA A 57 -8.66 -0.22 -33.07
CA ALA A 57 -9.33 -1.06 -32.09
C ALA A 57 -8.57 -1.13 -30.76
N ILE A 58 -7.25 -1.20 -30.80
CA ILE A 58 -6.44 -1.33 -29.58
C ILE A 58 -6.45 -0.05 -28.75
N GLY A 59 -6.29 1.13 -29.38
CA GLY A 59 -6.49 2.42 -28.69
C GLY A 59 -7.88 2.58 -28.09
N ALA A 60 -8.94 2.21 -28.84
CA ALA A 60 -10.31 2.26 -28.32
C ALA A 60 -10.53 1.29 -27.15
N VAL A 61 -9.94 0.10 -27.20
CA VAL A 61 -10.03 -0.88 -26.11
C VAL A 61 -9.28 -0.41 -24.87
N SER A 62 -8.11 0.22 -25.02
CA SER A 62 -7.36 0.80 -23.91
C SER A 62 -8.18 1.81 -23.12
N ILE A 63 -8.85 2.75 -23.80
CA ILE A 63 -9.74 3.73 -23.15
C ILE A 63 -10.93 3.04 -22.48
N LEU A 64 -11.59 2.10 -23.18
CA LEU A 64 -12.73 1.37 -22.61
C LEU A 64 -12.36 0.52 -21.39
N CYS A 65 -11.12 0.08 -21.27
CA CYS A 65 -10.68 -0.70 -20.12
C CYS A 65 -10.41 0.14 -18.87
N GLU A 66 -10.45 1.47 -18.94
CA GLU A 66 -10.39 2.33 -17.76
C GLU A 66 -11.66 2.16 -16.89
N ASP A 67 -12.84 2.00 -17.52
CA ASP A 67 -14.08 1.70 -16.81
C ASP A 67 -14.12 0.22 -16.37
N GLU A 68 -14.36 -0.01 -15.07
CA GLU A 68 -14.36 -1.34 -14.49
C GLU A 68 -15.37 -2.26 -15.20
N ARG A 69 -16.60 -1.80 -15.44
CA ARG A 69 -17.65 -2.64 -16.04
C ARG A 69 -17.29 -3.04 -17.47
N MET A 70 -16.83 -2.10 -18.29
CA MET A 70 -16.40 -2.36 -19.67
C MET A 70 -15.19 -3.30 -19.68
N ARG A 71 -14.20 -3.08 -18.81
CA ARG A 71 -13.05 -3.97 -18.63
C ARG A 71 -13.48 -5.40 -18.31
N LYS A 72 -14.36 -5.61 -17.32
CA LYS A 72 -14.86 -6.95 -16.97
C LYS A 72 -15.58 -7.63 -18.14
N LEU A 73 -16.37 -6.90 -18.95
CA LEU A 73 -17.02 -7.46 -20.13
C LEU A 73 -16.02 -7.83 -21.23
N MET A 74 -15.00 -7.01 -21.48
CA MET A 74 -13.92 -7.33 -22.43
C MET A 74 -13.12 -8.57 -22.01
N LEU A 75 -12.82 -8.69 -20.71
CA LEU A 75 -12.12 -9.86 -20.15
C LEU A 75 -12.90 -11.16 -20.37
N LYS A 76 -14.25 -11.13 -20.26
CA LYS A 76 -15.11 -12.28 -20.59
C LYS A 76 -14.98 -12.72 -22.05
N GLU A 77 -14.69 -11.79 -22.96
CA GLU A 77 -14.44 -12.05 -24.38
C GLU A 77 -13.00 -12.42 -24.70
N ARG A 78 -12.22 -12.87 -23.69
CA ARG A 78 -10.83 -13.32 -23.82
C ARG A 78 -9.88 -12.23 -24.34
N LEU A 79 -10.13 -10.97 -23.98
CA LEU A 79 -9.31 -9.84 -24.40
C LEU A 79 -7.80 -10.12 -24.28
N ILE A 80 -7.35 -10.57 -23.11
CA ILE A 80 -5.92 -10.79 -22.83
C ILE A 80 -5.30 -11.80 -23.82
N ALA A 81 -5.95 -12.94 -24.03
CA ALA A 81 -5.44 -13.96 -24.95
C ALA A 81 -5.35 -13.41 -26.38
N ILE A 82 -6.35 -12.63 -26.80
CA ILE A 82 -6.40 -12.03 -28.14
C ILE A 82 -5.26 -11.02 -28.34
N VAL A 83 -5.01 -10.16 -27.34
CA VAL A 83 -3.91 -9.19 -27.37
C VAL A 83 -2.56 -9.90 -27.43
N MET A 84 -2.38 -10.99 -26.66
CA MET A 84 -1.14 -11.77 -26.67
C MET A 84 -0.90 -12.49 -28.00
N GLU A 85 -1.94 -13.06 -28.60
CA GLU A 85 -1.84 -13.83 -29.85
C GLU A 85 -1.70 -12.94 -31.09
N HIS A 86 -2.35 -11.77 -31.10
CA HIS A 86 -2.52 -10.97 -32.33
C HIS A 86 -1.88 -9.58 -32.31
N CYS A 87 -1.49 -9.05 -31.16
CA CYS A 87 -1.03 -7.66 -31.03
C CYS A 87 0.39 -7.53 -30.48
N LEU A 88 0.76 -8.31 -29.45
CA LEU A 88 2.07 -8.19 -28.79
C LEU A 88 3.29 -8.35 -29.72
N ASN A 89 3.16 -9.21 -30.72
CA ASN A 89 4.23 -9.51 -31.68
C ASN A 89 3.85 -9.03 -33.10
N ASP A 90 3.05 -7.96 -33.22
CA ASP A 90 2.73 -7.37 -34.52
C ASP A 90 3.98 -6.78 -35.20
N ASN A 91 3.96 -6.72 -36.53
CA ASN A 91 5.05 -6.11 -37.30
C ASN A 91 5.03 -4.57 -37.24
N HIS A 92 3.91 -3.97 -36.82
CA HIS A 92 3.79 -2.52 -36.62
C HIS A 92 4.09 -2.19 -35.16
N ASP A 93 5.13 -1.39 -34.96
CA ASP A 93 5.65 -1.06 -33.64
C ASP A 93 4.62 -0.32 -32.79
N GLU A 94 3.78 0.52 -33.38
CA GLU A 94 2.69 1.22 -32.70
C GLU A 94 1.69 0.25 -32.05
N ILE A 95 1.33 -0.82 -32.75
CA ILE A 95 0.39 -1.83 -32.26
C ILE A 95 1.00 -2.61 -31.11
N ALA A 96 2.26 -3.00 -31.24
CA ALA A 96 2.97 -3.71 -30.17
C ALA A 96 3.09 -2.83 -28.91
N THR A 97 3.44 -1.55 -29.07
CA THR A 97 3.51 -0.58 -27.97
C THR A 97 2.17 -0.43 -27.24
N GLU A 98 1.09 -0.18 -27.97
CA GLU A 98 -0.25 -0.08 -27.37
C GLU A 98 -0.69 -1.39 -26.70
N ALA A 99 -0.28 -2.55 -27.23
CA ALA A 99 -0.58 -3.86 -26.63
C ALA A 99 0.10 -4.07 -25.28
N PHE A 100 1.38 -3.70 -25.15
CA PHE A 100 2.07 -3.74 -23.86
C PHE A 100 1.41 -2.79 -22.85
N GLY A 101 1.05 -1.57 -23.29
CA GLY A 101 0.37 -0.59 -22.43
C GLY A 101 -1.01 -1.04 -21.97
N LEU A 102 -1.80 -1.67 -22.84
CA LEU A 102 -3.08 -2.27 -22.46
C LEU A 102 -2.91 -3.37 -21.41
N LEU A 103 -1.95 -4.29 -21.60
CA LEU A 103 -1.69 -5.35 -20.62
C LEU A 103 -1.21 -4.80 -19.28
N ARG A 104 -0.36 -3.75 -19.29
CA ARG A 104 0.06 -3.01 -18.09
C ARG A 104 -1.17 -2.49 -17.34
N ASN A 105 -2.02 -1.70 -18.00
CA ASN A 105 -3.20 -1.09 -17.38
C ASN A 105 -4.16 -2.16 -16.81
N VAL A 106 -4.48 -3.19 -17.59
CA VAL A 106 -5.36 -4.28 -17.14
C VAL A 106 -4.73 -5.05 -15.96
N GLY A 107 -3.40 -5.21 -15.94
CA GLY A 107 -2.70 -5.86 -14.83
C GLY A 107 -2.74 -5.05 -13.54
N ILE A 108 -2.60 -3.72 -13.61
CA ILE A 108 -2.71 -2.79 -12.47
C ILE A 108 -4.12 -2.88 -11.86
N GLU A 109 -5.13 -2.79 -12.71
CA GLU A 109 -6.54 -2.73 -12.31
C GLU A 109 -7.08 -4.04 -11.73
N GLU A 110 -6.66 -5.19 -12.28
CA GLU A 110 -7.23 -6.49 -11.92
C GLU A 110 -6.37 -7.31 -10.95
N GLY A 111 -5.07 -6.99 -10.83
CA GLY A 111 -4.18 -7.56 -9.82
C GLY A 111 -3.76 -9.02 -10.06
N TYR A 112 -3.71 -9.80 -8.96
CA TYR A 112 -3.02 -11.10 -8.90
C TYR A 112 -3.50 -12.14 -9.93
N ASP A 113 -4.81 -12.31 -10.09
CA ASP A 113 -5.33 -13.39 -10.93
C ASP A 113 -4.97 -13.19 -12.40
N ILE A 114 -5.00 -11.93 -12.85
CA ILE A 114 -4.65 -11.55 -14.22
C ILE A 114 -3.14 -11.62 -14.45
N THR A 115 -2.32 -11.09 -13.53
CA THR A 115 -0.84 -11.19 -13.65
C THR A 115 -0.35 -12.65 -13.62
N LYS A 116 -0.98 -13.50 -12.81
CA LYS A 116 -0.75 -14.96 -12.82
C LYS A 116 -1.18 -15.60 -14.14
N PHE A 117 -2.29 -15.16 -14.72
CA PHE A 117 -2.72 -15.60 -16.05
C PHE A 117 -1.73 -15.19 -17.13
N TYR A 118 -1.17 -13.97 -17.08
CA TYR A 118 -0.12 -13.52 -18.01
C TYR A 118 1.08 -14.46 -17.98
N TRP A 119 1.58 -14.74 -16.78
CA TRP A 119 2.72 -15.63 -16.58
C TRP A 119 2.47 -17.04 -17.14
N ARG A 120 1.30 -17.63 -16.82
CA ARG A 120 0.89 -18.95 -17.32
C ARG A 120 0.69 -19.00 -18.82
N SER A 121 0.35 -17.87 -19.43
CA SER A 121 0.19 -17.72 -20.89
C SER A 121 1.52 -17.41 -21.59
N ASN A 122 2.65 -17.55 -20.89
CA ASN A 122 3.99 -17.36 -21.43
C ASN A 122 4.24 -15.93 -21.99
N VAL A 123 3.67 -14.91 -21.36
CA VAL A 123 3.93 -13.50 -21.70
C VAL A 123 5.42 -13.16 -21.70
N TRP A 124 6.21 -13.88 -20.89
CA TRP A 124 7.65 -13.64 -20.73
C TRP A 124 8.41 -13.74 -22.05
N THR A 125 8.04 -14.66 -22.95
CA THR A 125 8.71 -14.77 -24.25
C THR A 125 8.60 -13.48 -25.07
N SER A 126 7.43 -12.83 -25.05
CA SER A 126 7.24 -11.53 -25.71
C SER A 126 7.98 -10.41 -24.99
N ILE A 127 8.03 -10.41 -23.65
CA ILE A 127 8.80 -9.44 -22.86
C ILE A 127 10.30 -9.55 -23.17
N GLU A 128 10.84 -10.78 -23.23
CA GLU A 128 12.26 -11.01 -23.53
C GLU A 128 12.62 -10.55 -24.95
N ALA A 129 11.76 -10.83 -25.93
CA ALA A 129 11.93 -10.30 -27.29
C ALA A 129 11.91 -8.76 -27.31
N ALA A 130 10.99 -8.14 -26.57
CA ALA A 130 10.89 -6.69 -26.45
C ALA A 130 12.14 -6.07 -25.80
N LEU A 131 12.64 -6.65 -24.70
CA LEU A 131 13.86 -6.18 -24.02
C LEU A 131 15.09 -6.22 -24.94
N ASN A 132 15.26 -7.29 -25.73
CA ASN A 132 16.34 -7.39 -26.72
C ASN A 132 16.25 -6.30 -27.80
N LYS A 133 15.02 -6.00 -28.26
CA LYS A 133 14.76 -4.93 -29.23
C LYS A 133 15.10 -3.56 -28.62
N ILE A 134 14.63 -3.28 -27.41
CA ILE A 134 14.90 -2.04 -26.66
C ILE A 134 16.41 -1.84 -26.52
N GLN A 135 17.13 -2.85 -26.03
CA GLN A 135 18.57 -2.79 -25.84
C GLN A 135 19.30 -2.45 -27.15
N SER A 136 18.95 -3.14 -28.24
CA SER A 136 19.56 -2.89 -29.56
C SER A 136 19.26 -1.47 -30.07
N SER A 137 18.04 -0.99 -29.89
CA SER A 137 17.63 0.35 -30.33
C SER A 137 18.35 1.46 -29.57
N PHE A 138 18.49 1.35 -28.24
CA PHE A 138 19.22 2.36 -27.48
C PHE A 138 20.74 2.30 -27.69
N GLN A 139 21.33 1.10 -27.85
CA GLN A 139 22.73 0.97 -28.23
C GLN A 139 23.01 1.71 -29.54
N TYR A 140 22.17 1.50 -30.55
CA TYR A 140 22.26 2.22 -31.82
C TYR A 140 22.16 3.75 -31.67
N LEU A 141 21.28 4.24 -30.79
CA LEU A 141 21.18 5.67 -30.50
C LEU A 141 22.44 6.22 -29.83
N SER A 142 22.99 5.48 -28.87
CA SER A 142 24.20 5.87 -28.15
C SER A 142 25.44 5.93 -29.06
N GLU A 143 25.56 5.02 -30.03
CA GLU A 143 26.66 4.99 -30.99
C GLU A 143 26.56 6.14 -32.01
N LYS A 144 25.33 6.49 -32.42
CA LYS A 144 25.06 7.58 -33.38
C LYS A 144 25.36 8.99 -32.85
N GLU A 145 25.45 9.19 -31.54
CA GLU A 145 25.82 10.49 -30.94
C GLU A 145 27.21 10.98 -31.36
N THR A 146 28.06 10.11 -31.92
CA THR A 146 29.38 10.48 -32.47
C THR A 146 29.30 11.23 -33.80
N THR A 147 28.14 11.29 -34.47
CA THR A 147 27.94 11.98 -35.76
C THR A 147 26.90 13.10 -35.63
N LYS A 148 27.34 14.36 -35.70
CA LYS A 148 26.51 15.58 -35.58
C LYS A 148 25.55 15.76 -36.77
N GLU A 149 24.44 15.02 -36.82
CA GLU A 149 23.35 15.28 -37.77
C GLU A 149 22.10 15.82 -37.05
N THR A 150 21.46 16.82 -37.67
CA THR A 150 20.21 17.44 -37.24
C THR A 150 19.07 16.42 -37.29
N LYS A 151 18.48 16.08 -36.14
CA LYS A 151 17.35 15.13 -36.02
C LYS A 151 16.14 15.64 -36.82
N LYS A 152 15.66 14.86 -37.81
CA LYS A 152 14.45 15.18 -38.59
C LYS A 152 13.17 14.92 -37.75
N LYS A 153 12.02 15.48 -38.15
CA LYS A 153 10.72 15.27 -37.47
C LYS A 153 10.33 13.78 -37.39
N GLU A 154 10.60 13.01 -38.45
CA GLU A 154 10.36 11.55 -38.47
C GLU A 154 11.24 10.77 -37.47
N ASP A 155 12.45 11.28 -37.17
CA ASP A 155 13.33 10.65 -36.18
C ASP A 155 12.84 10.89 -34.74
N LYS A 156 12.14 12.02 -34.50
CA LYS A 156 11.54 12.32 -33.19
C LYS A 156 10.37 11.40 -32.87
N ASN A 157 9.46 11.16 -33.81
CA ASN A 157 8.30 10.28 -33.57
C ASN A 157 8.73 8.82 -33.29
N LYS A 158 9.76 8.33 -33.99
CA LYS A 158 10.33 7.00 -33.73
C LYS A 158 11.00 6.90 -32.36
N LEU A 159 11.66 7.98 -31.93
CA LEU A 159 12.27 8.05 -30.62
C LEU A 159 11.20 8.03 -29.51
N GLN A 160 10.12 8.78 -29.69
CA GLN A 160 8.98 8.78 -28.76
C GLN A 160 8.36 7.38 -28.66
N LEU A 161 8.10 6.74 -29.80
CA LEU A 161 7.56 5.37 -29.82
C LEU A 161 8.46 4.36 -29.10
N LEU A 162 9.79 4.50 -29.23
CA LEU A 162 10.75 3.68 -28.48
C LEU A 162 10.65 3.93 -26.97
N PHE A 163 10.49 5.19 -26.55
CA PHE A 163 10.35 5.54 -25.13
C PHE A 163 9.05 4.97 -24.55
N ASP A 164 7.93 5.13 -25.25
CA ASP A 164 6.63 4.60 -24.84
C ASP A 164 6.65 3.06 -24.83
N PHE A 165 7.30 2.42 -25.81
CA PHE A 165 7.48 0.97 -25.82
C PHE A 165 8.28 0.49 -24.60
N THR A 166 9.36 1.19 -24.28
CA THR A 166 10.24 0.84 -23.16
C THR A 166 9.53 1.02 -21.82
N GLU A 167 8.84 2.14 -21.65
CA GLU A 167 8.01 2.45 -20.48
C GLU A 167 6.97 1.34 -20.26
N ASN A 168 6.15 1.03 -21.27
CA ASN A 168 5.10 0.02 -21.15
C ASN A 168 5.66 -1.39 -20.81
N VAL A 169 6.80 -1.77 -21.39
CA VAL A 169 7.44 -3.07 -21.12
C VAL A 169 7.98 -3.14 -19.69
N LEU A 170 8.69 -2.11 -19.23
CA LEU A 170 9.23 -2.07 -17.87
C LEU A 170 8.11 -2.02 -16.82
N SER A 171 7.10 -1.17 -17.03
CA SER A 171 5.93 -1.06 -16.16
C SER A 171 5.16 -2.39 -16.09
N LEU A 172 5.02 -3.14 -17.19
CA LEU A 172 4.41 -4.48 -17.16
C LEU A 172 5.23 -5.48 -16.33
N ILE A 173 6.57 -5.41 -16.38
CA ILE A 173 7.44 -6.27 -15.55
C ILE A 173 7.21 -5.99 -14.07
N VAL A 174 7.16 -4.71 -13.66
CA VAL A 174 6.85 -4.29 -12.29
C VAL A 174 5.47 -4.82 -11.88
N VAL A 175 4.44 -4.60 -12.70
CA VAL A 175 3.06 -5.07 -12.43
C VAL A 175 2.99 -6.59 -12.20
N ILE A 176 3.71 -7.38 -13.00
CA ILE A 176 3.76 -8.84 -12.83
C ILE A 176 4.50 -9.21 -11.53
N ALA A 177 5.64 -8.56 -11.24
CA ALA A 177 6.44 -8.82 -10.05
C ALA A 177 5.64 -8.52 -8.76
N SER A 178 4.90 -7.42 -8.72
CA SER A 178 4.07 -7.02 -7.58
C SER A 178 2.78 -7.85 -7.42
N GLY A 179 2.49 -8.78 -8.35
CA GLY A 179 1.31 -9.64 -8.29
C GLY A 179 1.35 -10.68 -7.17
N SER A 180 2.52 -11.28 -6.90
CA SER A 180 2.73 -12.21 -5.78
C SER A 180 4.20 -12.50 -5.55
N GLU A 181 4.55 -13.04 -4.37
CA GLU A 181 5.92 -13.47 -4.06
C GLU A 181 6.48 -14.49 -5.07
N ASP A 182 5.67 -15.44 -5.55
CA ASP A 182 6.10 -16.41 -6.56
C ASP A 182 6.43 -15.72 -7.90
N LEU A 183 5.62 -14.75 -8.30
CA LEU A 183 5.85 -13.98 -9.53
C LEU A 183 7.06 -13.06 -9.39
N PHE A 184 7.22 -12.39 -8.25
CA PHE A 184 8.41 -11.62 -7.92
C PHE A 184 9.67 -12.48 -8.07
N ASN A 185 9.71 -13.65 -7.43
CA ASN A 185 10.86 -14.55 -7.48
C ASN A 185 11.15 -15.02 -8.92
N ASN A 186 10.10 -15.31 -9.70
CA ASN A 186 10.24 -15.71 -11.09
C ASN A 186 10.87 -14.61 -11.97
N ILE A 187 10.47 -13.35 -11.77
CA ILE A 187 11.04 -12.19 -12.46
C ILE A 187 12.46 -11.92 -11.95
N TYR A 188 12.66 -11.96 -10.63
CA TYR A 188 13.95 -11.72 -9.98
C TYR A 188 15.05 -12.66 -10.49
N ASN A 189 14.72 -13.93 -10.74
CA ASN A 189 15.64 -14.92 -11.34
C ASN A 189 16.15 -14.53 -12.75
N LYS A 190 15.54 -13.52 -13.38
CA LYS A 190 15.87 -13.03 -14.72
C LYS A 190 16.27 -11.55 -14.73
N ILE A 191 16.53 -10.95 -13.55
CA ILE A 191 16.64 -9.50 -13.38
C ILE A 191 17.96 -8.92 -13.92
N ASP A 192 19.03 -9.70 -13.97
CA ASP A 192 20.40 -9.23 -14.27
C ASP A 192 20.54 -8.45 -15.59
N PRO A 193 20.05 -8.93 -16.75
CA PRO A 193 20.10 -8.15 -17.98
C PRO A 193 19.19 -6.91 -17.92
N ILE A 194 18.10 -6.96 -17.15
CA ILE A 194 17.09 -5.90 -17.06
C ILE A 194 17.61 -4.74 -16.24
N ILE A 195 18.19 -5.01 -15.06
CA ILE A 195 18.78 -3.98 -14.20
C ILE A 195 19.94 -3.27 -14.92
N LYS A 196 20.76 -4.01 -15.68
CA LYS A 196 21.83 -3.42 -16.50
C LYS A 196 21.25 -2.51 -17.57
N LEU A 197 20.22 -2.96 -18.31
CA LEU A 197 19.53 -2.14 -19.30
C LEU A 197 18.93 -0.87 -18.69
N VAL A 198 18.26 -0.96 -17.54
CA VAL A 198 17.67 0.19 -16.85
C VAL A 198 18.75 1.21 -16.47
N ILE A 199 19.86 0.77 -15.90
CA ILE A 199 20.99 1.65 -15.53
C ILE A 199 21.62 2.28 -16.78
N ASP A 200 21.79 1.51 -17.85
CA ASP A 200 22.32 2.02 -19.12
C ASP A 200 21.41 3.12 -19.68
N ILE A 201 20.09 2.93 -19.68
CA ILE A 201 19.13 3.94 -20.16
C ILE A 201 19.13 5.19 -19.29
N ILE A 202 19.21 5.05 -17.95
CA ILE A 202 19.35 6.19 -17.05
C ILE A 202 20.63 6.98 -17.37
N ASN A 203 21.74 6.29 -17.61
CA ASN A 203 23.02 6.91 -17.93
C ASN A 203 23.07 7.49 -19.35
N TRP A 204 22.26 6.98 -20.28
CA TRP A 204 22.07 7.54 -21.62
C TRP A 204 21.22 8.81 -21.64
N ASN A 205 20.59 9.20 -20.53
CA ASN A 205 19.92 10.48 -20.41
C ASN A 205 20.93 11.63 -20.34
N THR A 206 21.46 12.00 -21.50
CA THR A 206 22.47 13.04 -21.67
C THR A 206 21.85 14.32 -22.26
N PRO A 207 22.55 15.46 -22.24
CA PRO A 207 22.09 16.65 -22.96
C PRO A 207 21.80 16.43 -24.46
N ASN A 208 22.34 15.38 -25.08
CA ASN A 208 22.18 15.06 -26.50
C ASN A 208 21.06 14.03 -26.77
N LEU A 209 20.78 13.17 -25.79
CA LEU A 209 19.68 12.21 -25.78
C LEU A 209 18.90 12.33 -24.47
N LYS A 210 17.93 13.25 -24.47
CA LYS A 210 17.01 13.41 -23.33
C LYS A 210 15.88 12.39 -23.45
N THR A 211 15.72 11.54 -22.45
CA THR A 211 14.58 10.63 -22.35
C THR A 211 13.30 11.37 -21.99
N SER A 212 12.13 10.83 -22.34
CA SER A 212 10.84 11.40 -21.93
C SER A 212 10.64 11.28 -20.42
N LEU A 213 9.81 12.15 -19.84
CA LEU A 213 9.54 12.13 -18.42
C LEU A 213 8.85 10.82 -17.99
N LYS A 214 7.89 10.33 -18.79
CA LYS A 214 7.23 9.03 -18.57
C LYS A 214 8.23 7.87 -18.48
N LEU A 215 9.23 7.85 -19.37
CA LEU A 215 10.28 6.83 -19.32
C LEU A 215 11.15 6.97 -18.07
N GLN A 216 11.48 8.21 -17.67
CA GLN A 216 12.24 8.45 -16.44
C GLN A 216 11.48 7.96 -15.19
N HIS A 217 10.17 8.17 -15.14
CA HIS A 217 9.31 7.61 -14.10
C HIS A 217 9.39 6.09 -14.06
N ALA A 218 9.19 5.40 -15.19
CA ALA A 218 9.23 3.94 -15.23
C ALA A 218 10.60 3.34 -14.87
N LEU A 219 11.70 3.99 -15.26
CA LEU A 219 13.05 3.56 -14.90
C LEU A 219 13.29 3.65 -13.39
N LEU A 220 12.88 4.76 -12.77
CA LEU A 220 13.03 4.98 -11.33
C LEU A 220 12.04 4.13 -10.52
N ASP A 221 10.81 3.97 -10.99
CA ASP A 221 9.80 3.08 -10.40
C ASP A 221 10.29 1.63 -10.36
N PHE A 222 10.87 1.13 -11.47
CA PHE A 222 11.49 -0.19 -11.50
C PHE A 222 12.57 -0.34 -10.44
N LEU A 223 13.50 0.62 -10.32
CA LEU A 223 14.55 0.56 -9.29
C LEU A 223 13.97 0.63 -7.88
N TYR A 224 12.98 1.49 -7.65
CA TYR A 224 12.31 1.66 -6.36
C TYR A 224 11.58 0.39 -5.93
N GLU A 225 10.71 -0.16 -6.79
CA GLU A 225 9.85 -1.29 -6.44
C GLU A 225 10.69 -2.52 -6.05
N PHE A 226 11.68 -2.87 -6.87
CA PHE A 226 12.56 -4.01 -6.57
C PHE A 226 13.46 -3.75 -5.35
N SER A 227 13.88 -2.50 -5.11
CA SER A 227 14.65 -2.15 -3.91
C SER A 227 13.79 -2.29 -2.64
N SER A 228 12.52 -1.91 -2.71
CA SER A 228 11.61 -1.98 -1.56
C SER A 228 11.26 -3.42 -1.15
N GLU A 229 11.35 -4.37 -2.08
CA GLU A 229 10.94 -5.76 -1.86
C GLU A 229 12.10 -6.75 -1.59
N SER A 230 13.34 -6.42 -1.96
CA SER A 230 14.46 -7.36 -1.88
C SER A 230 15.81 -6.72 -1.48
N ILE A 231 16.36 -7.23 -0.38
CA ILE A 231 17.73 -6.92 0.07
C ILE A 231 18.74 -7.43 -0.96
N GLU A 232 18.49 -8.60 -1.54
CA GLU A 232 19.35 -9.19 -2.56
C GLU A 232 19.39 -8.33 -3.83
N PHE A 233 18.27 -7.69 -4.21
CA PHE A 233 18.25 -6.69 -5.28
C PHE A 233 19.11 -5.49 -4.93
N ILE A 234 18.96 -4.91 -3.73
CA ILE A 234 19.75 -3.77 -3.25
C ILE A 234 21.26 -4.10 -3.29
N GLN A 235 21.64 -5.28 -2.80
CA GLN A 235 23.03 -5.74 -2.84
C GLN A 235 23.55 -5.80 -4.26
N LYS A 236 22.77 -6.38 -5.19
CA LYS A 236 23.13 -6.45 -6.61
C LYS A 236 23.25 -5.06 -7.23
N LEU A 237 22.29 -4.17 -6.98
CA LEU A 237 22.29 -2.80 -7.49
C LEU A 237 23.54 -2.03 -7.04
N SER A 238 23.94 -2.16 -5.76
CA SER A 238 25.13 -1.51 -5.21
C SER A 238 26.47 -2.01 -5.77
N GLN A 239 26.48 -3.19 -6.39
CA GLN A 239 27.67 -3.77 -7.00
C GLN A 239 27.84 -3.36 -8.48
N ILE A 240 26.86 -2.69 -9.07
CA ILE A 240 26.93 -2.24 -10.47
C ILE A 240 27.74 -0.95 -10.51
N ASN A 241 28.95 -1.02 -11.07
CA ASN A 241 29.90 0.11 -11.13
C ASN A 241 29.31 1.38 -11.76
N ASP A 242 28.41 1.22 -12.74
CA ASP A 242 27.81 2.34 -13.48
C ASP A 242 26.60 2.97 -12.76
N PHE A 243 26.18 2.41 -11.62
CA PHE A 243 25.09 2.95 -10.82
C PHE A 243 25.62 3.93 -9.77
N ASN A 244 25.13 5.17 -9.83
CA ASN A 244 25.41 6.18 -8.81
C ASN A 244 24.16 7.05 -8.58
N LEU A 245 23.52 6.86 -7.43
CA LEU A 245 22.28 7.57 -7.10
C LEU A 245 22.48 9.09 -6.96
N ASP A 246 23.64 9.55 -6.50
CA ASP A 246 23.92 10.98 -6.39
C ASP A 246 24.09 11.64 -7.77
N ASN A 247 24.66 10.93 -8.74
CA ASN A 247 24.70 11.38 -10.13
C ASN A 247 23.30 11.48 -10.73
N ILE A 248 22.45 10.48 -10.48
CA ILE A 248 21.04 10.49 -10.90
C ILE A 248 20.34 11.71 -10.29
N SER A 249 20.53 11.97 -9.00
CA SER A 249 19.97 13.14 -8.31
C SER A 249 20.47 14.48 -8.87
N ASN A 250 21.73 14.56 -9.30
CA ASN A 250 22.35 15.80 -9.80
C ASN A 250 22.02 16.10 -11.27
N ASN A 251 21.53 15.13 -12.05
CA ASN A 251 21.20 15.30 -13.47
C ASN A 251 19.88 16.08 -13.72
N ASN A 252 19.45 16.92 -12.77
CA ASN A 252 18.31 17.84 -12.87
C ASN A 252 16.97 17.18 -13.24
N TYR A 253 16.61 16.08 -12.57
CA TYR A 253 15.18 15.71 -12.49
C TYR A 253 14.46 16.77 -11.65
N ASP A 254 13.90 17.80 -12.30
CA ASP A 254 13.11 18.81 -11.58
C ASP A 254 11.69 18.31 -11.26
N ASP A 255 11.29 17.19 -11.86
CA ASP A 255 10.02 16.52 -11.61
C ASP A 255 9.90 15.97 -10.18
N LYS A 256 8.71 16.14 -9.59
CA LYS A 256 8.44 15.79 -8.19
C LYS A 256 8.45 14.28 -7.96
N LEU A 257 7.87 13.50 -8.85
CA LEU A 257 7.79 12.04 -8.72
C LEU A 257 9.19 11.41 -8.83
N CYS A 258 10.01 11.85 -9.79
CA CYS A 258 11.40 11.42 -9.88
C CYS A 258 12.18 11.67 -8.58
N LYS A 259 12.05 12.87 -7.98
CA LYS A 259 12.71 13.20 -6.72
C LYS A 259 12.25 12.29 -5.57
N VAL A 260 10.95 11.98 -5.49
CA VAL A 260 10.40 11.06 -4.49
C VAL A 260 10.97 9.65 -4.67
N TYR A 261 11.03 9.12 -5.89
CA TYR A 261 11.64 7.81 -6.15
C TYR A 261 13.12 7.77 -5.77
N ILE A 262 13.88 8.81 -6.09
CA ILE A 262 15.30 8.91 -5.73
C ILE A 262 15.49 8.82 -4.20
N GLU A 263 14.65 9.52 -3.44
CA GLU A 263 14.68 9.43 -1.97
C GLU A 263 14.24 8.06 -1.45
N GLY A 264 13.25 7.41 -2.09
CA GLY A 264 12.85 6.03 -1.76
C GLY A 264 13.95 4.99 -2.03
N ILE A 265 14.62 5.08 -3.18
CA ILE A 265 15.78 4.23 -3.50
C ILE A 265 16.91 4.49 -2.50
N ARG A 266 17.17 5.76 -2.15
CA ARG A 266 18.16 6.14 -1.13
C ARG A 266 17.84 5.50 0.22
N PHE A 267 16.58 5.56 0.64
CA PHE A 267 16.10 4.93 1.87
C PHE A 267 16.38 3.43 1.86
N HIS A 268 15.87 2.70 0.88
CA HIS A 268 15.98 1.24 0.82
C HIS A 268 17.43 0.74 0.66
N ILE A 269 18.28 1.46 -0.08
CA ILE A 269 19.71 1.12 -0.15
C ILE A 269 20.36 1.18 1.23
N ASN A 270 20.08 2.25 1.99
CA ASN A 270 20.67 2.40 3.32
C ASN A 270 20.07 1.43 4.34
N GLU A 271 18.76 1.19 4.28
CA GLU A 271 18.06 0.21 5.11
C GLU A 271 18.59 -1.22 4.89
N GLY A 272 18.68 -1.66 3.62
CA GLY A 272 19.07 -3.03 3.28
C GLY A 272 20.56 -3.33 3.45
N LEU A 273 21.43 -2.34 3.29
CA LEU A 273 22.89 -2.51 3.41
C LEU A 273 23.46 -2.07 4.75
N GLY A 274 22.69 -1.37 5.59
CA GLY A 274 23.15 -0.84 6.87
C GLY A 274 24.35 0.11 6.73
N ILE A 275 24.37 0.94 5.67
CA ILE A 275 25.52 1.79 5.34
C ILE A 275 25.69 2.90 6.39
N THR A 276 24.59 3.46 6.89
CA THR A 276 24.65 4.54 7.87
C THR A 276 24.70 3.99 9.30
N ASN A 277 25.65 4.48 10.09
CA ASN A 277 25.64 4.30 11.54
C ASN A 277 24.69 5.30 12.24
N ASP A 278 24.15 6.27 11.50
CA ASP A 278 23.26 7.30 12.01
C ASP A 278 21.92 7.28 11.27
N LYS A 279 21.08 6.36 11.74
CA LYS A 279 19.72 6.14 11.28
C LYS A 279 18.84 7.39 11.40
N ASN A 280 19.01 8.14 12.49
CA ASN A 280 18.21 9.31 12.81
C ASN A 280 18.45 10.44 11.79
N ASN A 281 19.71 10.77 11.53
CA ASN A 281 20.06 11.84 10.60
C ASN A 281 19.68 11.50 9.15
N LEU A 282 19.85 10.24 8.74
CA LEU A 282 19.39 9.79 7.42
C LEU A 282 17.87 9.95 7.26
N CYS A 283 17.09 9.44 8.22
CA CYS A 283 15.63 9.50 8.14
C CYS A 283 15.14 10.95 8.17
N SER A 284 15.74 11.81 9.01
CA SER A 284 15.42 13.24 9.04
C SER A 284 15.71 13.90 7.69
N PHE A 285 16.87 13.63 7.08
CA PHE A 285 17.22 14.15 5.75
C PHE A 285 16.19 13.76 4.69
N ILE A 286 15.86 12.46 4.60
CA ILE A 286 14.92 11.92 3.60
C ILE A 286 13.53 12.52 3.81
N LEU A 287 13.02 12.55 5.05
CA LEU A 287 11.73 13.15 5.36
C LEU A 287 11.68 14.63 4.95
N ASN A 288 12.69 15.42 5.28
CA ASN A 288 12.73 16.82 4.89
C ASN A 288 12.70 17.00 3.36
N ASN A 289 13.40 16.16 2.59
CA ASN A 289 13.37 16.22 1.13
C ASN A 289 12.02 15.79 0.55
N LEU A 290 11.42 14.70 1.05
CA LEU A 290 10.10 14.25 0.64
C LEU A 290 9.05 15.34 0.87
N PHE A 291 8.95 15.86 2.09
CA PHE A 291 7.95 16.86 2.44
C PHE A 291 8.19 18.21 1.78
N LYS A 292 9.45 18.61 1.55
CA LYS A 292 9.75 19.79 0.73
C LYS A 292 9.23 19.65 -0.71
N ASN A 293 9.27 18.45 -1.28
CA ASN A 293 8.77 18.20 -2.64
C ASN A 293 7.23 18.16 -2.66
N ILE A 294 6.60 17.38 -1.79
CA ILE A 294 5.15 17.14 -1.89
C ILE A 294 4.29 18.29 -1.36
N THR A 295 4.79 19.12 -0.43
CA THR A 295 4.03 20.28 0.08
C THR A 295 3.79 21.37 -0.97
N THR A 296 4.48 21.30 -2.12
CA THR A 296 4.28 22.20 -3.26
C THR A 296 3.23 21.69 -4.26
N ILE A 297 2.63 20.53 -4.02
CA ILE A 297 1.59 19.93 -4.88
C ILE A 297 0.23 20.54 -4.54
N ASN A 298 -0.51 20.93 -5.57
CA ASN A 298 -1.86 21.45 -5.43
C ASN A 298 -2.88 20.30 -5.53
N VAL A 299 -3.29 19.77 -4.37
CA VAL A 299 -4.22 18.63 -4.29
C VAL A 299 -5.58 18.93 -4.93
N ASN A 300 -6.06 20.19 -4.85
CA ASN A 300 -7.33 20.57 -5.47
C ASN A 300 -7.24 20.56 -7.00
N GLU A 301 -6.12 21.03 -7.56
CA GLU A 301 -5.87 20.97 -9.01
C GLU A 301 -5.78 19.52 -9.49
N ILE A 302 -5.12 18.62 -8.75
CA ILE A 302 -5.13 17.18 -9.05
C ILE A 302 -6.56 16.68 -9.13
N ASN A 303 -7.38 16.97 -8.12
CA ASN A 303 -8.75 16.50 -8.07
C ASN A 303 -9.59 17.04 -9.25
N GLU A 304 -9.44 18.32 -9.59
CA GLU A 304 -10.10 18.93 -10.76
C GLU A 304 -9.71 18.24 -12.06
N GLN A 305 -8.41 18.03 -12.32
CA GLN A 305 -7.92 17.43 -13.58
C GLN A 305 -8.29 15.94 -13.72
N LEU A 306 -8.31 15.20 -12.61
CA LEU A 306 -8.64 13.77 -12.63
C LEU A 306 -10.14 13.49 -12.74
N GLN A 307 -11.01 14.47 -12.48
CA GLN A 307 -12.47 14.33 -12.62
C GLN A 307 -13.00 14.63 -14.02
N ILE A 308 -12.15 15.15 -14.93
CA ILE A 308 -12.56 15.47 -16.30
C ILE A 308 -12.78 14.16 -17.07
N ASP A 309 -14.04 13.89 -17.41
CA ASP A 309 -14.44 12.74 -18.25
C ASP A 309 -14.31 13.08 -19.74
N ASN A 310 -13.20 12.63 -20.34
CA ASN A 310 -12.96 12.76 -21.78
C ASN A 310 -13.49 11.55 -22.57
N ALA A 311 -14.18 10.58 -21.96
CA ALA A 311 -14.59 9.35 -22.64
C ALA A 311 -15.59 9.56 -23.80
N ASN A 312 -16.23 10.73 -23.84
CA ASN A 312 -17.15 11.14 -24.92
C ASN A 312 -16.51 12.07 -25.95
N ASP A 313 -15.27 12.52 -25.73
CA ASP A 313 -14.60 13.40 -26.68
C ASP A 313 -14.21 12.60 -27.94
N PRO A 314 -14.40 13.18 -29.14
CA PRO A 314 -13.98 12.52 -30.38
C PRO A 314 -12.48 12.27 -30.33
N ILE A 315 -12.04 11.03 -30.58
CA ILE A 315 -10.62 10.71 -30.79
C ILE A 315 -10.10 11.65 -31.89
N GLN A 316 -9.32 12.66 -31.50
CA GLN A 316 -8.79 13.63 -32.45
C GLN A 316 -7.79 12.88 -33.34
N LYS A 317 -8.05 12.86 -34.65
CA LYS A 317 -7.02 12.48 -35.62
C LYS A 317 -5.88 13.49 -35.49
N PRO A 318 -4.61 13.07 -35.70
CA PRO A 318 -3.51 14.03 -35.72
C PRO A 318 -3.83 15.08 -36.79
N ASN A 319 -3.88 16.35 -36.40
CA ASN A 319 -4.03 17.46 -37.34
C ASN A 319 -2.82 17.45 -38.27
N THR A 320 -2.96 16.86 -39.45
CA THR A 320 -1.96 16.92 -40.51
C THR A 320 -1.94 18.27 -41.25
N GLU A 321 -2.77 19.24 -40.86
CA GLU A 321 -3.02 20.46 -41.63
C GLU A 321 -2.97 21.78 -40.84
N VAL A 322 -2.12 21.92 -39.82
CA VAL A 322 -1.91 23.24 -39.19
C VAL A 322 -0.44 23.64 -39.26
N ASP A 323 -0.13 24.50 -40.22
CA ASP A 323 1.07 25.33 -40.30
C ASP A 323 1.09 26.34 -39.14
N GLN A 324 1.33 25.88 -37.91
CA GLN A 324 1.67 26.76 -36.79
C GLN A 324 3.06 26.39 -36.27
N GLU A 325 3.95 27.37 -36.29
CA GLU A 325 5.37 27.31 -35.89
C GLU A 325 5.58 27.18 -34.37
N GLU A 326 4.54 26.89 -33.58
CA GLU A 326 4.68 26.60 -32.15
C GLU A 326 4.63 25.09 -31.89
N PRO A 327 5.61 24.54 -31.14
CA PRO A 327 5.70 23.11 -30.92
C PRO A 327 4.51 22.63 -30.09
N GLN A 328 3.75 21.66 -30.63
CA GLN A 328 2.87 20.83 -29.80
C GLN A 328 3.72 20.14 -28.73
N ASP A 329 3.19 20.14 -27.50
CA ASP A 329 3.86 19.59 -26.32
C ASP A 329 4.20 18.11 -26.52
N ILE A 330 5.40 17.72 -26.10
CA ILE A 330 6.10 16.49 -26.50
C ILE A 330 5.41 15.23 -25.92
N ASP A 331 4.48 15.42 -24.98
CA ASP A 331 3.81 14.37 -24.21
C ASP A 331 2.36 14.04 -24.69
N GLN A 332 1.86 14.63 -25.77
CA GLN A 332 0.48 14.37 -26.24
C GLN A 332 0.32 13.03 -26.97
N GLU A 333 -0.37 12.10 -26.32
CA GLU A 333 -0.87 10.86 -26.94
C GLU A 333 -2.10 11.11 -27.83
N LEU A 334 -2.20 10.35 -28.91
CA LEU A 334 -3.40 10.30 -29.76
C LEU A 334 -4.55 9.62 -29.00
N GLY A 335 -5.46 10.42 -28.46
CA GLY A 335 -6.62 9.92 -27.70
C GLY A 335 -6.33 9.50 -26.25
N GLY A 336 -5.26 10.02 -25.65
CA GLY A 336 -4.89 9.79 -24.25
C GLY A 336 -5.24 10.96 -23.31
N ASP A 337 -4.75 10.86 -22.07
CA ASP A 337 -4.88 11.94 -21.07
C ASP A 337 -4.25 13.25 -21.57
N SER A 338 -4.84 14.40 -21.20
CA SER A 338 -4.21 15.69 -21.46
C SER A 338 -2.86 15.81 -20.70
N PRO A 339 -1.95 16.72 -21.11
CA PRO A 339 -0.72 16.97 -20.36
C PRO A 339 -0.99 17.31 -18.89
N GLU A 340 -2.05 18.05 -18.61
CA GLU A 340 -2.48 18.41 -17.25
C GLU A 340 -2.96 17.20 -16.46
N LYS A 341 -3.76 16.31 -17.07
CA LYS A 341 -4.22 15.08 -16.43
C LYS A 341 -3.07 14.09 -16.21
N THR A 342 -2.11 14.00 -17.14
CA THR A 342 -0.87 13.22 -16.98
C THR A 342 -0.04 13.75 -15.83
N LYS A 343 0.14 15.07 -15.74
CA LYS A 343 0.83 15.72 -14.62
C LYS A 343 0.11 15.47 -13.30
N ALA A 344 -1.22 15.58 -13.25
CA ALA A 344 -2.02 15.31 -12.06
C ALA A 344 -1.87 13.85 -11.59
N LYS A 345 -1.85 12.87 -12.51
CA LYS A 345 -1.56 11.46 -12.19
C LYS A 345 -0.15 11.29 -11.60
N SER A 346 0.86 11.91 -12.20
CA SER A 346 2.25 11.89 -11.70
C SER A 346 2.37 12.52 -10.30
N GLU A 347 1.76 13.69 -10.07
CA GLU A 347 1.78 14.35 -8.76
C GLU A 347 1.00 13.56 -7.69
N LEU A 348 -0.11 12.92 -8.05
CA LEU A 348 -0.82 12.01 -7.16
C LEU A 348 0.07 10.82 -6.78
N GLN A 349 0.72 10.20 -7.76
CA GLN A 349 1.66 9.10 -7.51
C GLN A 349 2.84 9.56 -6.63
N ALA A 350 3.32 10.80 -6.79
CA ALA A 350 4.37 11.35 -5.93
C ALA A 350 3.90 11.47 -4.48
N LEU A 351 2.64 11.86 -4.24
CA LEU A 351 2.05 11.87 -2.89
C LEU A 351 1.96 10.45 -2.32
N GLU A 352 1.44 9.49 -3.08
CA GLU A 352 1.29 8.11 -2.65
C GLU A 352 2.62 7.47 -2.25
N VAL A 353 3.62 7.55 -3.14
CA VAL A 353 4.95 6.98 -2.89
C VAL A 353 5.64 7.68 -1.72
N ALA A 354 5.50 9.00 -1.57
CA ALA A 354 6.06 9.71 -0.42
C ALA A 354 5.43 9.25 0.91
N ILE A 355 4.12 9.00 0.95
CA ILE A 355 3.43 8.45 2.13
C ILE A 355 3.92 7.03 2.44
N GLU A 356 4.12 6.19 1.41
CA GLU A 356 4.63 4.83 1.58
C GLU A 356 6.06 4.81 2.13
N ILE A 357 6.96 5.63 1.57
CA ILE A 357 8.34 5.75 2.06
C ILE A 357 8.32 6.27 3.51
N THR A 358 7.51 7.28 3.81
CA THR A 358 7.35 7.82 5.16
C THR A 358 6.87 6.76 6.15
N THR A 359 5.91 5.93 5.74
CA THR A 359 5.41 4.81 6.54
C THR A 359 6.49 3.76 6.81
N SER A 360 7.31 3.45 5.79
CA SER A 360 8.44 2.53 5.89
C SER A 360 9.53 3.08 6.81
N ILE A 361 9.78 4.40 6.76
CA ILE A 361 10.71 5.09 7.67
C ILE A 361 10.24 4.94 9.13
N TRP A 362 8.94 5.08 9.43
CA TRP A 362 8.43 4.85 10.78
C TRP A 362 8.68 3.42 11.27
N GLU A 363 8.42 2.43 10.42
CA GLU A 363 8.68 1.03 10.75
C GLU A 363 10.15 0.77 10.98
N TYR A 364 11.01 1.28 10.10
CA TYR A 364 12.45 1.20 10.26
C TYR A 364 12.89 1.81 11.59
N LEU A 365 12.46 3.04 11.91
CA LEU A 365 12.79 3.74 13.16
C LEU A 365 12.25 3.05 14.41
N SER A 366 11.16 2.29 14.32
CA SER A 366 10.53 1.61 15.46
C SER A 366 11.31 0.40 15.98
N ILE A 367 12.40 0.00 15.31
CA ILE A 367 13.21 -1.15 15.68
C ILE A 367 14.55 -0.69 16.27
N ASN A 368 14.81 -1.10 17.51
CA ASN A 368 16.12 -1.01 18.12
C ASN A 368 16.99 -2.20 17.65
N GLU A 369 17.97 -1.90 16.79
CA GLU A 369 18.84 -2.90 16.17
C GLU A 369 19.84 -3.51 17.15
N SER A 370 20.16 -2.80 18.25
CA SER A 370 21.07 -3.30 19.28
C SER A 370 20.39 -4.31 20.20
N ASP A 371 19.15 -4.02 20.61
CA ASP A 371 18.30 -4.94 21.36
C ASP A 371 16.82 -4.62 21.07
N ILE A 372 16.11 -5.58 20.45
CA ILE A 372 14.70 -5.45 20.06
C ILE A 372 13.79 -5.23 21.27
N LYS A 373 14.23 -5.58 22.48
CA LYS A 373 13.45 -5.39 23.71
C LYS A 373 13.62 -4.00 24.34
N GLU A 374 14.65 -3.27 23.95
CA GLU A 374 14.95 -1.95 24.48
C GLU A 374 14.25 -0.87 23.64
N PRO A 375 13.80 0.23 24.26
CA PRO A 375 13.11 1.30 23.55
C PRO A 375 14.03 1.98 22.53
N VAL A 376 13.43 2.56 21.49
CA VAL A 376 14.18 3.28 20.45
C VAL A 376 14.61 4.67 20.92
N GLN A 377 15.74 5.15 20.42
CA GLN A 377 16.27 6.48 20.73
C GLN A 377 16.15 7.38 19.50
N LEU A 378 15.29 8.39 19.60
CA LEU A 378 15.06 9.37 18.55
C LEU A 378 15.83 10.66 18.86
N SER A 379 16.56 11.19 17.88
CA SER A 379 17.28 12.45 18.03
C SER A 379 16.32 13.64 18.09
N GLU A 380 16.74 14.74 18.71
CA GLU A 380 15.93 15.97 18.76
C GLU A 380 15.61 16.52 17.37
N ASP A 381 16.57 16.46 16.44
CA ASP A 381 16.38 16.90 15.06
C ASP A 381 15.35 16.04 14.32
N LEU A 382 15.39 14.72 14.50
CA LEU A 382 14.37 13.83 13.92
C LEU A 382 13.00 14.11 14.52
N ASN A 383 12.90 14.20 15.86
CA ASN A 383 11.64 14.56 16.53
C ASN A 383 11.07 15.89 16.00
N ASN A 384 11.92 16.89 15.80
CA ASN A 384 11.52 18.17 15.22
C ASN A 384 10.99 18.00 13.79
N THR A 385 11.66 17.22 12.93
CA THR A 385 11.17 16.94 11.57
C THR A 385 9.83 16.19 11.59
N ILE A 386 9.68 15.20 12.46
CA ILE A 386 8.43 14.44 12.59
C ILE A 386 7.27 15.36 12.99
N ILE A 387 7.45 16.16 14.05
CA ILE A 387 6.39 16.96 14.66
C ILE A 387 6.08 18.22 13.86
N LYS A 388 7.09 18.90 13.31
CA LYS A 388 6.92 20.20 12.66
C LYS A 388 6.70 20.10 11.15
N VAL A 389 7.03 18.97 10.53
CA VAL A 389 6.97 18.80 9.07
C VAL A 389 6.08 17.63 8.69
N ALA A 390 6.45 16.41 9.08
CA ALA A 390 5.80 15.20 8.56
C ALA A 390 4.35 15.05 9.05
N SER A 391 4.13 15.08 10.37
CA SER A 391 2.80 14.92 10.98
C SER A 391 1.79 15.97 10.49
N PRO A 392 2.08 17.29 10.53
CA PRO A 392 1.15 18.30 10.02
C PRO A 392 0.84 18.14 8.54
N SER A 393 1.82 17.74 7.72
CA SER A 393 1.61 17.53 6.29
C SER A 393 0.70 16.33 6.02
N LEU A 394 0.89 15.21 6.72
CA LEU A 394 0.01 14.04 6.63
C LEU A 394 -1.42 14.40 7.06
N ILE A 395 -1.56 15.11 8.18
CA ILE A 395 -2.85 15.57 8.67
C ILE A 395 -3.58 16.45 7.64
N GLU A 396 -2.85 17.36 6.99
CA GLU A 396 -3.44 18.23 5.97
C GLU A 396 -3.89 17.45 4.72
N LEU A 397 -3.14 16.42 4.30
CA LEU A 397 -3.54 15.55 3.18
C LEU A 397 -4.87 14.84 3.45
N ILE A 398 -5.11 14.35 4.66
CA ILE A 398 -6.40 13.79 5.05
C ILE A 398 -7.51 14.83 4.93
N ARG A 399 -7.29 16.05 5.43
CA ARG A 399 -8.30 17.12 5.37
C ARG A 399 -8.64 17.48 3.93
N LEU A 400 -7.64 17.63 3.08
CA LEU A 400 -7.82 17.93 1.65
C LEU A 400 -8.53 16.80 0.91
N ASP A 401 -8.18 15.55 1.19
CA ASP A 401 -8.87 14.38 0.61
C ASP A 401 -10.33 14.33 1.05
N GLN A 402 -10.62 14.59 2.33
CA GLN A 402 -11.99 14.69 2.85
C GLN A 402 -12.81 15.81 2.20
N GLN A 403 -12.22 17.00 2.02
CA GLN A 403 -12.86 18.13 1.33
C GLN A 403 -13.23 17.79 -0.12
N ASN A 404 -12.48 16.90 -0.74
CA ASN A 404 -12.70 16.39 -2.10
C ASN A 404 -13.45 15.05 -2.12
N ASN A 405 -14.26 14.75 -1.08
CA ASN A 405 -15.08 13.54 -0.94
C ASN A 405 -14.31 12.21 -0.93
N GLY A 406 -12.98 12.23 -0.71
CA GLY A 406 -12.13 11.04 -0.74
C GLY A 406 -11.84 10.52 -2.14
N TYR A 407 -12.00 11.34 -3.18
CA TYR A 407 -11.81 10.93 -4.59
C TYR A 407 -10.37 10.47 -4.89
N LEU A 408 -9.38 10.99 -4.16
CA LEU A 408 -7.97 10.66 -4.38
C LEU A 408 -7.52 9.41 -3.60
N GLU A 409 -8.40 8.86 -2.75
CA GLU A 409 -8.15 7.64 -1.96
C GLU A 409 -6.84 7.70 -1.12
N LEU A 410 -6.44 8.90 -0.67
CA LEU A 410 -5.23 9.10 0.12
C LEU A 410 -5.43 8.75 1.60
N SER A 411 -6.67 8.88 2.11
CA SER A 411 -7.00 8.72 3.52
C SER A 411 -6.49 7.39 4.13
N ASP A 412 -6.64 6.26 3.44
CA ASP A 412 -6.20 4.94 3.93
C ASP A 412 -4.66 4.88 4.11
N LYS A 413 -3.92 5.35 3.10
CA LYS A 413 -2.44 5.36 3.13
C LYS A 413 -1.93 6.29 4.24
N VAL A 414 -2.53 7.47 4.35
CA VAL A 414 -2.14 8.44 5.39
C VAL A 414 -2.47 7.91 6.78
N LEU A 415 -3.63 7.27 6.98
CA LEU A 415 -4.00 6.68 8.27
C LEU A 415 -3.03 5.59 8.71
N LYS A 416 -2.57 4.74 7.80
CA LYS A 416 -1.51 3.76 8.10
C LYS A 416 -0.21 4.44 8.53
N SER A 417 0.18 5.51 7.84
CA SER A 417 1.34 6.32 8.23
C SER A 417 1.17 6.95 9.61
N LEU A 418 -0.01 7.51 9.90
CA LEU A 418 -0.37 8.11 11.18
C LEU A 418 -0.48 7.07 12.32
N ASN A 419 -0.89 5.85 12.02
CA ASN A 419 -0.83 4.76 12.98
C ASN A 419 0.63 4.44 13.33
N ASN A 420 1.50 4.30 12.33
CA ASN A 420 2.89 3.93 12.54
C ASN A 420 3.70 5.00 13.28
N ILE A 421 3.46 6.29 13.06
CA ILE A 421 4.08 7.37 13.85
C ILE A 421 3.60 7.35 15.32
N CYS A 422 2.32 7.05 15.61
CA CYS A 422 1.85 6.90 16.98
C CYS A 422 2.59 5.73 17.68
N TRP A 423 2.71 4.58 17.02
CA TRP A 423 3.42 3.42 17.57
C TRP A 423 4.93 3.63 17.68
N LEU A 424 5.54 4.41 16.77
CA LEU A 424 6.93 4.82 16.85
C LEU A 424 7.21 5.58 18.15
N PHE A 425 6.40 6.59 18.48
CA PHE A 425 6.56 7.34 19.72
C PHE A 425 6.28 6.51 20.97
N LEU A 426 5.32 5.59 20.92
CA LEU A 426 5.13 4.63 22.03
C LEU A 426 6.33 3.69 22.23
N SER A 427 7.09 3.43 21.17
CA SER A 427 8.28 2.58 21.22
C SER A 427 9.54 3.37 21.60
N SER A 428 9.50 4.71 21.62
CA SER A 428 10.65 5.53 21.95
C SER A 428 10.85 5.68 23.45
N ALA A 429 12.10 5.84 23.87
CA ALA A 429 12.45 5.97 25.29
C ALA A 429 11.82 7.20 25.94
N THR A 430 11.54 8.24 25.15
CA THR A 430 10.82 9.43 25.56
C THR A 430 9.82 9.83 24.49
N ILE A 431 8.62 10.23 24.91
CA ILE A 431 7.61 10.81 24.04
C ILE A 431 7.79 12.34 24.07
N PRO A 432 7.92 13.02 22.92
CA PRO A 432 8.05 14.47 22.89
C PRO A 432 6.83 15.17 23.50
N VAL A 433 7.03 16.20 24.32
CA VAL A 433 5.93 16.92 25.00
C VAL A 433 4.90 17.47 24.00
N GLN A 434 5.36 18.02 22.87
CA GLN A 434 4.47 18.54 21.83
C GLN A 434 3.55 17.46 21.24
N TRP A 435 4.00 16.20 21.18
CA TRP A 435 3.21 15.09 20.63
C TRP A 435 1.96 14.80 21.46
N PHE A 436 1.98 15.07 22.78
CA PHE A 436 0.80 14.92 23.62
C PHE A 436 -0.34 15.86 23.16
N GLU A 437 -0.02 17.13 22.90
CA GLU A 437 -1.00 18.12 22.41
C GLU A 437 -1.48 17.79 20.99
N ASP A 438 -0.55 17.39 20.11
CA ASP A 438 -0.88 16.99 18.74
C ASP A 438 -1.78 15.75 18.70
N SER A 439 -1.55 14.80 19.62
CA SER A 439 -2.37 13.59 19.77
C SER A 439 -3.82 13.90 20.16
N LEU A 440 -4.04 14.92 20.99
CA LEU A 440 -5.38 15.37 21.36
C LEU A 440 -6.13 15.98 20.17
N GLN A 441 -5.45 16.74 19.32
CA GLN A 441 -6.04 17.30 18.10
C GLN A 441 -6.32 16.20 17.06
N LEU A 442 -5.39 15.26 16.94
CA LEU A 442 -5.51 14.12 16.03
C LEU A 442 -6.71 13.25 16.41
N TRP A 443 -6.93 12.99 17.70
CA TRP A 443 -8.08 12.23 18.19
C TRP A 443 -9.41 12.71 17.60
N ASP A 444 -9.69 14.02 17.70
CA ASP A 444 -10.96 14.60 17.26
C ASP A 444 -11.18 14.42 15.74
N MET A 445 -10.11 14.51 14.96
CA MET A 445 -10.14 14.28 13.51
C MET A 445 -10.41 12.82 13.17
N ILE A 446 -9.77 11.89 13.88
CA ILE A 446 -9.93 10.45 13.67
C ILE A 446 -11.36 10.01 14.01
N ILE A 447 -11.96 10.57 15.07
CA ILE A 447 -13.37 10.32 15.39
C ILE A 447 -14.28 10.76 14.23
N GLN A 448 -14.05 11.94 13.65
CA GLN A 448 -14.83 12.41 12.49
C GLN A 448 -14.69 11.49 11.27
N LEU A 449 -13.47 11.02 10.97
CA LEU A 449 -13.21 10.05 9.91
C LEU A 449 -13.95 8.72 10.10
N SER A 450 -13.99 8.23 11.35
CA SER A 450 -14.57 6.93 11.69
C SER A 450 -16.09 6.84 11.46
N ASN A 451 -16.78 7.97 11.34
CA ASN A 451 -18.23 8.02 11.14
C ASN A 451 -18.70 7.51 9.77
N LYS A 452 -17.80 7.29 8.82
CA LYS A 452 -18.13 6.68 7.51
C LYS A 452 -18.42 5.19 7.69
N ASP A 453 -19.42 4.66 6.97
CA ASP A 453 -19.79 3.24 7.00
C ASP A 453 -18.84 2.39 6.14
N ASN A 454 -17.59 2.30 6.59
CA ASN A 454 -16.54 1.48 5.99
C ASN A 454 -15.73 0.81 7.09
N LEU A 455 -15.83 -0.51 7.21
CA LEU A 455 -15.19 -1.27 8.28
C LEU A 455 -13.66 -1.21 8.23
N TYR A 456 -13.05 -1.18 7.04
CA TYR A 456 -11.60 -1.02 6.88
C TYR A 456 -11.15 0.30 7.49
N LEU A 457 -11.78 1.40 7.08
CA LEU A 457 -11.48 2.73 7.57
C LEU A 457 -11.69 2.82 9.09
N GLN A 458 -12.80 2.28 9.60
CA GLN A 458 -13.12 2.30 11.02
C GLN A 458 -12.09 1.51 11.85
N LYS A 459 -11.62 0.36 11.34
CA LYS A 459 -10.56 -0.44 11.95
C LYS A 459 -9.26 0.37 12.04
N ASP A 460 -8.84 1.02 10.95
CA ASP A 460 -7.61 1.84 10.93
C ASP A 460 -7.72 3.07 11.84
N CYS A 461 -8.87 3.77 11.83
CA CYS A 461 -9.13 4.86 12.77
C CYS A 461 -9.02 4.39 14.22
N LEU A 462 -9.63 3.24 14.57
CA LEU A 462 -9.57 2.73 15.94
C LEU A 462 -8.15 2.32 16.36
N SER A 463 -7.33 1.86 15.42
CA SER A 463 -5.92 1.54 15.67
C SER A 463 -5.11 2.79 16.04
N VAL A 464 -5.36 3.91 15.34
CA VAL A 464 -4.77 5.21 15.70
C VAL A 464 -5.27 5.66 17.07
N LEU A 465 -6.57 5.58 17.34
CA LEU A 465 -7.14 5.96 18.65
C LEU A 465 -6.57 5.11 19.80
N TRP A 466 -6.29 3.84 19.56
CA TRP A 466 -5.65 2.96 20.54
C TRP A 466 -4.25 3.44 20.90
N ALA A 467 -3.42 3.75 19.89
CA ALA A 467 -2.08 4.27 20.13
C ALA A 467 -2.12 5.66 20.82
N ILE A 468 -3.06 6.52 20.44
CA ILE A 468 -3.26 7.82 21.11
C ILE A 468 -3.68 7.62 22.56
N ALA A 469 -4.61 6.70 22.85
CA ALA A 469 -5.07 6.42 24.22
C ALA A 469 -3.89 6.01 25.12
N LYS A 470 -2.97 5.17 24.60
CA LYS A 470 -1.73 4.82 25.33
C LYS A 470 -0.81 6.03 25.52
N THR A 471 -0.76 6.94 24.55
CA THR A 471 0.06 8.15 24.61
C THR A 471 -0.46 9.11 25.69
N ILE A 472 -1.75 9.46 25.67
CA ILE A 472 -2.32 10.50 26.54
C ILE A 472 -2.70 9.98 27.94
N GLY A 473 -2.73 8.64 28.12
CA GLY A 473 -2.90 7.95 29.41
C GLY A 473 -4.05 8.52 30.25
N PRO A 474 -3.76 9.26 31.35
CA PRO A 474 -4.79 9.81 32.25
C PRO A 474 -5.81 10.78 31.60
N GLU A 475 -5.50 11.34 30.44
CA GLU A 475 -6.42 12.22 29.71
C GLU A 475 -7.40 11.45 28.81
N ALA A 476 -7.11 10.19 28.47
CA ALA A 476 -7.97 9.36 27.61
C ALA A 476 -9.41 9.19 28.14
N PRO A 477 -9.65 8.99 29.45
CA PRO A 477 -11.00 8.92 30.03
C PRO A 477 -11.91 10.10 29.70
N LYS A 478 -11.35 11.31 29.56
CA LYS A 478 -12.14 12.53 29.28
C LYS A 478 -12.69 12.56 27.85
N ARG A 479 -12.15 11.70 26.98
CA ARG A 479 -12.48 11.62 25.54
C ARG A 479 -13.39 10.44 25.21
N VAL A 480 -13.69 9.57 26.18
CA VAL A 480 -14.50 8.36 26.01
C VAL A 480 -15.71 8.42 26.94
N ASN A 481 -16.84 7.89 26.49
CA ASN A 481 -18.05 7.76 27.30
C ASN A 481 -18.63 6.34 27.21
N SER A 482 -19.59 6.03 28.08
CA SER A 482 -20.24 4.72 28.13
C SER A 482 -20.90 4.31 26.81
N ASP A 483 -21.49 5.25 26.08
CA ASP A 483 -22.16 4.96 24.80
C ASP A 483 -21.18 4.49 23.74
N MET A 484 -20.00 5.12 23.66
CA MET A 484 -18.92 4.71 22.75
C MET A 484 -18.43 3.30 23.07
N ILE A 485 -18.19 3.00 24.36
CA ILE A 485 -17.73 1.68 24.82
C ILE A 485 -18.76 0.60 24.48
N ASN A 486 -20.02 0.83 24.84
CA ASN A 486 -21.11 -0.10 24.55
C ASN A 486 -21.29 -0.33 23.06
N THR A 487 -21.16 0.72 22.23
CA THR A 487 -21.23 0.61 20.78
C THR A 487 -20.11 -0.26 20.22
N LEU A 488 -18.88 -0.08 20.70
CA LEU A 488 -17.73 -0.88 20.27
C LEU A 488 -17.87 -2.36 20.65
N ILE A 489 -18.29 -2.65 21.89
CA ILE A 489 -18.53 -4.03 22.36
C ILE A 489 -19.65 -4.69 21.54
N ASN A 490 -20.78 -4.00 21.36
CA ASN A 490 -21.90 -4.53 20.58
C ASN A 490 -21.51 -4.82 19.14
N LYS A 491 -20.73 -3.93 18.53
CA LYS A 491 -20.23 -4.13 17.17
C LYS A 491 -19.29 -5.34 17.07
N CYS A 492 -18.39 -5.52 18.02
CA CYS A 492 -17.55 -6.72 18.08
C CYS A 492 -18.41 -7.99 18.14
N ASN A 493 -19.42 -8.03 19.00
CA ASN A 493 -20.33 -9.17 19.12
C ASN A 493 -21.04 -9.49 17.78
N VAL A 494 -21.51 -8.46 17.07
CA VAL A 494 -22.12 -8.62 15.73
C VAL A 494 -21.13 -9.18 14.72
N LEU A 495 -19.91 -8.63 14.66
CA LEU A 495 -18.88 -9.08 13.72
C LEU A 495 -18.44 -10.52 13.99
N VAL A 496 -18.28 -10.89 15.26
CA VAL A 496 -17.93 -12.27 15.65
C VAL A 496 -19.03 -13.25 15.23
N GLN A 497 -20.30 -12.89 15.38
CA GLN A 497 -21.42 -13.73 14.92
C GLN A 497 -21.45 -13.87 13.40
N GLN A 498 -21.24 -12.77 12.66
CA GLN A 498 -21.21 -12.76 11.20
C GLN A 498 -20.01 -13.53 10.63
N SER A 499 -18.90 -13.59 11.36
CA SER A 499 -17.70 -14.30 10.95
C SER A 499 -17.91 -15.81 10.78
N ASN A 500 -19.00 -16.41 11.26
CA ASN A 500 -19.28 -17.83 11.02
C ASN A 500 -19.59 -18.14 9.55
N ASP A 501 -20.19 -17.18 8.83
CA ASP A 501 -20.71 -17.36 7.46
C ASP A 501 -20.09 -16.41 6.41
N SER A 502 -19.18 -15.51 6.80
CA SER A 502 -18.60 -14.49 5.90
C SER A 502 -17.31 -14.93 5.20
N GLU A 503 -17.03 -14.36 4.02
CA GLU A 503 -15.72 -14.44 3.36
C GLU A 503 -14.68 -13.48 3.99
N ASP A 504 -15.13 -12.46 4.73
CA ASP A 504 -14.30 -11.38 5.31
C ASP A 504 -13.91 -11.60 6.79
N VAL A 505 -13.83 -12.85 7.24
CA VAL A 505 -13.51 -13.22 8.64
C VAL A 505 -12.26 -12.50 9.17
N GLN A 506 -11.24 -12.35 8.32
CA GLN A 506 -9.98 -11.74 8.72
C GLN A 506 -10.17 -10.26 9.11
N LEU A 507 -10.88 -9.46 8.31
CA LEU A 507 -11.14 -8.05 8.62
C LEU A 507 -11.96 -7.90 9.90
N ASN A 508 -12.96 -8.77 10.09
CA ASN A 508 -13.77 -8.78 11.30
C ASN A 508 -12.90 -9.03 12.54
N PHE A 509 -11.99 -10.01 12.48
CA PHE A 509 -11.09 -10.32 13.60
C PHE A 509 -10.05 -9.21 13.83
N GLU A 510 -9.55 -8.55 12.79
CA GLU A 510 -8.69 -7.37 12.93
C GLU A 510 -9.41 -6.22 13.66
N TYR A 511 -10.67 -5.95 13.33
CA TYR A 511 -11.48 -4.94 14.03
C TYR A 511 -11.68 -5.28 15.51
N VAL A 512 -11.99 -6.55 15.81
CA VAL A 512 -12.18 -7.04 17.19
C VAL A 512 -10.88 -6.91 17.99
N LEU A 513 -9.75 -7.32 17.42
CA LEU A 513 -8.44 -7.24 18.08
C LEU A 513 -8.08 -5.80 18.46
N VAL A 514 -8.24 -4.86 17.51
CA VAL A 514 -7.97 -3.43 17.75
C VAL A 514 -8.93 -2.85 18.80
N THR A 515 -10.20 -3.26 18.80
CA THR A 515 -11.17 -2.85 19.81
C THR A 515 -10.81 -3.34 21.20
N ILE A 516 -10.38 -4.60 21.32
CA ILE A 516 -9.89 -5.19 22.56
C ILE A 516 -8.72 -4.39 23.12
N GLY A 517 -7.72 -4.11 22.27
CA GLY A 517 -6.58 -3.27 22.62
C GLY A 517 -7.02 -1.89 23.13
N PHE A 518 -7.88 -1.20 22.38
CA PHE A 518 -8.39 0.12 22.74
C PHE A 518 -9.11 0.11 24.10
N LEU A 519 -10.08 -0.80 24.28
CA LEU A 519 -10.88 -0.86 25.50
C LEU A 519 -10.03 -1.27 26.72
N GLY A 520 -9.11 -2.22 26.55
CA GLY A 520 -8.20 -2.63 27.62
C GLY A 520 -7.29 -1.50 28.09
N THR A 521 -6.82 -0.63 27.19
CA THR A 521 -6.07 0.58 27.55
C THR A 521 -6.91 1.56 28.37
N ILE A 522 -8.23 1.67 28.10
CA ILE A 522 -9.13 2.61 28.78
C ILE A 522 -9.57 2.09 30.15
N ALA A 523 -9.81 0.79 30.29
CA ALA A 523 -10.36 0.16 31.49
C ALA A 523 -9.70 0.55 32.82
N PRO A 524 -8.35 0.58 32.97
CA PRO A 524 -7.73 0.90 34.25
C PRO A 524 -7.78 2.40 34.60
N VAL A 525 -7.96 3.29 33.60
CA VAL A 525 -7.87 4.74 33.79
C VAL A 525 -9.23 5.45 33.78
N ILE A 526 -10.30 4.79 33.34
CA ILE A 526 -11.63 5.41 33.14
C ILE A 526 -12.28 5.97 34.42
N GLY A 527 -11.83 5.53 35.61
CA GLY A 527 -12.35 6.00 36.89
C GLY A 527 -13.82 5.62 37.13
N ASN A 528 -14.31 4.56 36.49
CA ASN A 528 -15.68 4.07 36.60
C ASN A 528 -15.69 2.54 36.68
N THR A 529 -15.90 2.02 37.88
CA THR A 529 -15.91 0.58 38.20
C THR A 529 -16.85 -0.23 37.31
N GLN A 530 -18.05 0.30 37.02
CA GLN A 530 -19.03 -0.41 36.19
C GLN A 530 -18.55 -0.56 34.74
N ILE A 531 -17.91 0.47 34.18
CA ILE A 531 -17.35 0.42 32.84
C ILE A 531 -16.14 -0.52 32.79
N THR A 532 -15.24 -0.44 33.78
CA THR A 532 -14.10 -1.37 33.91
C THR A 532 -14.59 -2.81 33.98
N LYS A 533 -15.69 -3.06 34.70
CA LYS A 533 -16.34 -4.37 34.78
C LYS A 533 -16.81 -4.84 33.41
N GLU A 534 -17.61 -4.04 32.71
CA GLU A 534 -18.14 -4.35 31.36
C GLU A 534 -17.03 -4.69 30.37
N ILE A 535 -15.94 -3.91 30.37
CA ILE A 535 -14.77 -4.18 29.52
C ILE A 535 -14.11 -5.49 29.93
N SER A 536 -13.85 -5.71 31.22
CA SER A 536 -13.18 -6.94 31.70
C SER A 536 -14.00 -8.21 31.42
N GLU A 537 -15.34 -8.13 31.53
CA GLU A 537 -16.23 -9.23 31.16
C GLU A 537 -16.15 -9.51 29.65
N PHE A 538 -16.14 -8.46 28.82
CA PHE A 538 -15.94 -8.60 27.38
C PHE A 538 -14.60 -9.26 27.02
N LEU A 539 -13.50 -8.91 27.70
CA LEU A 539 -12.17 -9.54 27.51
C LEU A 539 -12.16 -11.02 27.91
N ILE A 540 -12.78 -11.37 29.04
CA ILE A 540 -12.91 -12.77 29.47
C ILE A 540 -13.75 -13.57 28.48
N GLN A 541 -14.87 -13.03 28.00
CA GLN A 541 -15.71 -13.71 27.02
C GLN A 541 -15.00 -13.87 25.68
N SER A 542 -14.26 -12.86 25.24
CA SER A 542 -13.42 -12.93 24.04
C SER A 542 -12.36 -14.03 24.18
N THR A 543 -11.66 -14.08 25.32
CA THR A 543 -10.69 -15.15 25.61
C THR A 543 -11.34 -16.53 25.52
N ARG A 544 -12.49 -16.72 26.18
CA ARG A 544 -13.23 -17.99 26.20
C ARG A 544 -13.70 -18.40 24.81
N TYR A 545 -14.19 -17.44 24.02
CA TYR A 545 -14.69 -17.70 22.68
C TYR A 545 -13.57 -18.06 21.71
N PHE A 546 -12.43 -17.37 21.76
CA PHE A 546 -11.35 -17.53 20.79
C PHE A 546 -10.28 -18.58 21.17
N ALA A 547 -10.23 -19.05 22.42
CA ALA A 547 -9.32 -20.13 22.81
C ALA A 547 -9.51 -21.44 21.99
N PRO A 548 -10.74 -21.90 21.71
CA PRO A 548 -10.98 -23.07 20.87
C PRO A 548 -10.70 -22.82 19.39
N LYS A 549 -10.13 -23.85 18.71
CA LYS A 549 -9.69 -23.77 17.31
C LYS A 549 -10.83 -23.51 16.33
N GLU A 550 -12.01 -24.03 16.63
CA GLU A 550 -13.23 -23.87 15.83
C GLU A 550 -13.63 -22.40 15.67
N ASN A 551 -13.39 -21.58 16.69
CA ASN A 551 -13.82 -20.18 16.74
C ASN A 551 -12.73 -19.23 16.25
N ASN A 552 -11.46 -19.49 16.61
CA ASN A 552 -10.35 -18.71 16.04
C ASN A 552 -10.00 -19.10 14.59
N LYS A 553 -10.59 -20.20 14.08
CA LYS A 553 -10.46 -20.69 12.71
C LYS A 553 -9.00 -20.96 12.28
N ASN A 554 -8.08 -21.07 13.22
CA ASN A 554 -6.63 -21.13 12.98
C ASN A 554 -6.10 -19.94 12.15
N ILE A 555 -6.76 -18.78 12.26
CA ILE A 555 -6.34 -17.51 11.68
C ILE A 555 -5.51 -16.78 12.75
N PRO A 556 -4.34 -16.21 12.41
CA PRO A 556 -3.47 -15.53 13.39
C PRO A 556 -4.21 -14.52 14.26
N GLN A 557 -5.00 -13.62 13.66
CA GLN A 557 -5.76 -12.59 14.36
C GLN A 557 -6.79 -13.18 15.33
N GLY A 558 -7.42 -14.31 14.98
CA GLY A 558 -8.34 -15.01 15.88
C GLY A 558 -7.64 -15.54 17.14
N ILE A 559 -6.40 -16.00 17.00
CA ILE A 559 -5.59 -16.48 18.11
C ILE A 559 -5.09 -15.29 18.95
N GLU A 560 -4.67 -14.21 18.30
CA GLU A 560 -4.24 -12.98 18.96
C GLU A 560 -5.33 -12.35 19.81
N ILE A 561 -6.60 -12.44 19.42
CA ILE A 561 -7.71 -11.94 20.25
C ILE A 561 -7.69 -12.55 21.65
N ALA A 562 -7.49 -13.87 21.78
CA ALA A 562 -7.44 -14.54 23.08
C ALA A 562 -6.17 -14.18 23.87
N ILE A 563 -5.03 -14.05 23.17
CA ILE A 563 -3.74 -13.68 23.77
C ILE A 563 -3.79 -12.25 24.32
N GLU A 564 -4.23 -11.30 23.52
CA GLU A 564 -4.29 -9.88 23.87
C GLU A 564 -5.31 -9.65 24.98
N SER A 565 -6.48 -10.30 24.90
CA SER A 565 -7.49 -10.22 25.97
C SER A 565 -6.94 -10.65 27.33
N LEU A 566 -6.15 -11.73 27.38
CA LEU A 566 -5.53 -12.19 28.62
C LEU A 566 -4.45 -11.25 29.13
N ASN A 567 -3.59 -10.74 28.24
CA ASN A 567 -2.58 -9.74 28.64
C ASN A 567 -3.25 -8.51 29.26
N LEU A 568 -4.33 -8.02 28.66
CA LEU A 568 -5.08 -6.88 29.19
C LEU A 568 -5.74 -7.20 30.53
N ILE A 569 -6.21 -8.44 30.76
CA ILE A 569 -6.68 -8.85 32.09
C ILE A 569 -5.54 -8.82 33.12
N TYR A 570 -4.32 -9.22 32.74
CA TYR A 570 -3.15 -9.10 33.62
C TYR A 570 -2.81 -7.64 33.90
N ASP A 571 -2.95 -6.75 32.92
CA ASP A 571 -2.65 -5.32 33.08
C ASP A 571 -3.71 -4.62 33.96
N ILE A 572 -5.00 -4.93 33.75
CA ILE A 572 -6.11 -4.32 34.50
C ILE A 572 -6.07 -4.74 35.97
N PHE A 573 -5.76 -6.01 36.26
CA PHE A 573 -5.78 -6.55 37.62
C PHE A 573 -4.36 -6.90 38.11
N GLY A 574 -3.32 -6.29 37.55
CA GLY A 574 -1.92 -6.62 37.86
C GLY A 574 -1.46 -6.20 39.24
N ASP A 575 -2.15 -5.23 39.83
CA ASP A 575 -1.90 -4.62 41.14
C ASP A 575 -3.22 -4.53 41.91
N LYS A 576 -3.19 -3.98 43.13
CA LYS A 576 -4.36 -3.79 43.98
C LYS A 576 -5.03 -2.45 43.71
N PHE A 577 -6.13 -2.45 42.96
CA PHE A 577 -6.95 -1.26 42.68
C PHE A 577 -8.26 -1.23 43.49
N GLU A 578 -8.90 -0.05 43.55
CA GLU A 578 -10.17 0.13 44.29
C GLU A 578 -11.32 -0.72 43.72
N TYR A 579 -11.26 -1.06 42.43
CA TYR A 579 -12.28 -1.86 41.75
C TYR A 579 -12.06 -3.39 41.82
N ASP A 580 -10.92 -3.86 42.35
CA ASP A 580 -10.56 -5.28 42.36
C ASP A 580 -11.56 -6.13 43.15
N ASP A 581 -12.04 -5.66 44.31
CA ASP A 581 -12.99 -6.43 45.12
C ASP A 581 -14.32 -6.64 44.38
N GLU A 582 -14.91 -5.57 43.86
CA GLU A 582 -16.21 -5.60 43.19
C GLU A 582 -16.18 -6.41 41.89
N ILE A 583 -15.06 -6.34 41.15
CA ILE A 583 -14.97 -6.97 39.84
C ILE A 583 -14.31 -8.33 39.93
N PHE A 584 -13.08 -8.40 40.43
CA PHE A 584 -12.25 -9.60 40.35
C PHE A 584 -12.63 -10.63 41.42
N VAL A 585 -12.81 -10.20 42.67
CA VAL A 585 -13.14 -11.09 43.80
C VAL A 585 -14.60 -11.52 43.73
N GLN A 586 -15.53 -10.57 43.73
CA GLN A 586 -16.98 -10.87 43.68
C GLN A 586 -17.39 -11.49 42.34
N GLY A 587 -16.73 -11.11 41.23
CA GLY A 587 -16.94 -11.72 39.91
C GLY A 587 -16.29 -13.09 39.73
N ASN A 588 -15.55 -13.59 40.74
CA ASN A 588 -14.96 -14.92 40.77
C ASN A 588 -13.95 -15.17 39.62
N TYR A 589 -13.16 -14.15 39.25
CA TYR A 589 -12.28 -14.22 38.08
C TYR A 589 -11.16 -15.25 38.24
N VAL A 590 -10.66 -15.51 39.45
CA VAL A 590 -9.64 -16.56 39.70
C VAL A 590 -10.11 -17.93 39.19
N ASN A 591 -11.35 -18.30 39.49
CA ASN A 591 -11.89 -19.59 39.06
C ASN A 591 -12.10 -19.62 37.54
N ILE A 592 -12.59 -18.53 36.94
CA ILE A 592 -12.75 -18.42 35.49
C ILE A 592 -11.39 -18.56 34.77
N LEU A 593 -10.35 -17.88 35.25
CA LEU A 593 -9.00 -17.94 34.69
C LEU A 593 -8.39 -19.35 34.85
N THR A 594 -8.65 -20.02 35.99
CA THR A 594 -8.23 -21.41 36.21
C THR A 594 -8.89 -22.36 35.21
N GLU A 595 -10.18 -22.18 34.90
CA GLU A 595 -10.87 -22.95 33.87
C GLU A 595 -10.32 -22.71 32.46
N LEU A 596 -9.82 -21.49 32.19
CA LEU A 596 -9.24 -21.11 30.90
C LEU A 596 -7.81 -21.64 30.68
N GLU A 597 -7.10 -22.08 31.73
CA GLU A 597 -5.70 -22.51 31.62
C GLU A 597 -5.51 -23.65 30.59
N GLN A 598 -6.36 -24.68 30.65
CA GLN A 598 -6.24 -25.83 29.76
C GLN A 598 -6.68 -25.54 28.31
N PRO A 599 -7.77 -24.80 28.04
CA PRO A 599 -8.08 -24.27 26.70
C PRO A 599 -6.92 -23.47 26.09
N ILE A 600 -6.34 -22.53 26.84
CA ILE A 600 -5.23 -21.68 26.37
C ILE A 600 -3.98 -22.51 26.13
N LYS A 601 -3.70 -23.48 27.01
CA LYS A 601 -2.62 -24.46 26.81
C LYS A 601 -2.77 -25.23 25.50
N THR A 602 -3.99 -25.60 25.17
CA THR A 602 -4.31 -26.34 23.94
C THR A 602 -4.17 -25.44 22.72
N MET A 603 -4.68 -24.20 22.81
CA MET A 603 -4.55 -23.18 21.77
C MET A 603 -3.09 -22.94 21.39
N TYR A 604 -2.23 -22.58 22.36
CA TYR A 604 -0.84 -22.25 22.02
C TYR A 604 -0.12 -23.46 21.41
N LYS A 605 -0.38 -24.68 21.89
CA LYS A 605 0.25 -25.90 21.37
C LYS A 605 -0.09 -26.16 19.89
N ASN A 606 -1.28 -25.76 19.45
CA ASN A 606 -1.74 -25.94 18.08
C ASN A 606 -1.17 -24.93 17.07
N ILE A 607 -0.56 -23.84 17.54
CA ILE A 607 0.11 -22.87 16.66
C ILE A 607 1.31 -23.55 15.98
N ASP A 608 1.36 -23.47 14.66
CA ASP A 608 2.45 -24.00 13.84
C ASP A 608 3.68 -23.08 13.94
N LYS A 609 4.72 -23.56 14.62
CA LYS A 609 5.97 -22.82 14.84
C LYS A 609 6.74 -22.49 13.56
N PHE A 610 6.49 -23.19 12.47
CA PHE A 610 7.17 -22.95 11.19
C PHE A 610 6.46 -21.88 10.36
N LYS A 611 5.15 -21.71 10.57
CA LYS A 611 4.36 -20.66 9.92
C LYS A 611 4.34 -19.38 10.74
N GLU A 612 4.10 -19.51 12.04
CA GLU A 612 3.86 -18.38 12.96
C GLU A 612 4.77 -18.46 14.20
N PRO A 613 6.11 -18.35 14.03
CA PRO A 613 7.06 -18.52 15.13
C PRO A 613 6.90 -17.47 16.24
N GLU A 614 6.65 -16.20 15.88
CA GLU A 614 6.49 -15.12 16.86
C GLU A 614 5.19 -15.26 17.66
N LEU A 615 4.08 -15.56 16.97
CA LEU A 615 2.80 -15.82 17.62
C LEU A 615 2.89 -17.01 18.59
N LYS A 616 3.65 -18.06 18.23
CA LYS A 616 3.89 -19.22 19.10
C LYS A 616 4.55 -18.80 20.41
N ILE A 617 5.61 -17.99 20.32
CA ILE A 617 6.38 -17.52 21.48
C ILE A 617 5.49 -16.66 22.38
N ARG A 618 4.76 -15.69 21.80
CA ARG A 618 3.82 -14.83 22.54
C ARG A 618 2.75 -15.66 23.24
N ALA A 619 2.15 -16.63 22.55
CA ALA A 619 1.11 -17.49 23.13
C ALA A 619 1.63 -18.36 24.29
N GLU A 620 2.87 -18.86 24.19
CA GLU A 620 3.52 -19.62 25.25
C GLU A 620 3.82 -18.74 26.47
N GLU A 621 4.27 -17.51 26.25
CA GLU A 621 4.48 -16.52 27.30
C GLU A 621 3.17 -16.18 28.02
N VAL A 622 2.09 -15.89 27.29
CA VAL A 622 0.77 -15.59 27.87
C VAL A 622 0.23 -16.75 28.68
N TRP A 623 0.38 -17.99 28.20
CA TRP A 623 -0.02 -19.18 28.96
C TRP A 623 0.82 -19.34 30.25
N THR A 624 2.14 -19.10 30.16
CA THR A 624 3.03 -19.18 31.33
C THR A 624 2.67 -18.10 32.36
N ASN A 625 2.36 -16.89 31.90
CA ASN A 625 1.94 -15.78 32.74
C ASN A 625 0.56 -16.02 33.35
N LEU A 626 -0.36 -16.71 32.66
CA LEU A 626 -1.67 -17.09 33.23
C LEU A 626 -1.50 -17.89 34.52
N GLY A 627 -0.66 -18.94 34.49
CA GLY A 627 -0.41 -19.77 35.67
C GLY A 627 0.22 -18.98 36.83
N ARG A 628 1.16 -18.07 36.52
CA ARG A 628 1.78 -17.18 37.53
C ARG A 628 0.79 -16.18 38.11
N PHE A 629 -0.04 -15.59 37.26
CA PHE A 629 -1.04 -14.59 37.64
C PHE A 629 -2.12 -15.19 38.56
N ILE A 630 -2.61 -16.40 38.25
CA ILE A 630 -3.55 -17.13 39.11
C ILE A 630 -2.94 -17.37 40.50
N GLN A 631 -1.69 -17.86 40.56
CA GLN A 631 -1.00 -18.10 41.84
C GLN A 631 -0.82 -16.81 42.64
N TYR A 632 -0.42 -15.74 41.96
CA TYR A 632 -0.28 -14.41 42.57
C TYR A 632 -1.60 -13.94 43.18
N LYS A 633 -2.71 -13.99 42.44
CA LYS A 633 -4.02 -13.54 42.93
C LYS A 633 -4.61 -14.40 44.05
N ILE A 634 -4.34 -15.71 44.07
CA ILE A 634 -4.69 -16.56 45.21
C ILE A 634 -3.92 -16.12 46.46
N SER A 635 -2.61 -15.89 46.32
CA SER A 635 -1.78 -15.45 47.46
C SER A 635 -2.13 -14.05 47.97
N GLU A 636 -2.61 -13.17 47.09
CA GLU A 636 -3.09 -11.84 47.46
C GLU A 636 -4.39 -11.92 48.27
N ALA A 637 -5.30 -12.85 47.96
CA ALA A 637 -6.56 -13.02 48.68
C ALA A 637 -6.39 -13.67 50.07
N ASP A 638 -5.30 -14.41 50.29
CA ASP A 638 -4.97 -15.03 51.58
C ASP A 638 -4.30 -14.06 52.59
N ASN A 639 -3.93 -12.84 52.15
CA ASN A 639 -3.30 -11.78 52.96
C ASN A 639 -4.25 -10.60 53.18
#